data_AF-A0A812UUL2-F1
#
_entry.id   AF-A0A812UUL2-F1
#
_cell.length_a   1.000
_cell.length_b   1.000
_cell.length_c   1.000
_cell.angle_alpha   90.00
_cell.angle_beta   90.00
_cell.angle_gamma   90.00
#
_symmetry.space_group_name_H-M   'P 1'
#
loop_
_entity.id
_entity.type
_entity.pdbx_description
1 polymer ?
#
loop_
_entity_poly.entity_id
_entity_poly.type
_entity_poly.pdbx_seq_one_letter_code
_entity_poly.pdbx_strand_id
1 'polypeptide(L)'
;MEEHVQFLFSVLQRAQPKGFQGVMLSQIIEADKQMFILASNNLMGRLTASPGAAPALDAEISRLSRSPDSDIMQYLAPLQNPVIPHVPWTPPKGDGKGKKGKDKGNKGKVATGSKLDLPEGCVTKDDANKPLCFAYNTHGCKNTCKQGWCLKVPSIECVHQWRERRGRIANWGQITSDDLLTLFDMLPQGNLQKGQREVKQSFVTGCYSQGGFRGLRKECAEFPYASRVMTRFVQERLPGHVFSTCGIFADSLTPLHRDGRNAQWPNAVFRLSDFKEGGLWIEGPGDDVRVFNSKELVGAVHEIGDDPLIFDVEAAHQLNFVLPPEVPLPVQTAQLGERLIVLKRNLAVARVKQEVKRCSDAEAELRKAMHPAVAKVMSGKSILALESLLKSEGYDDLEVIGFLKEGVRLVGTSQCPECFDRKFVPAFLTETELMASAATRRKSLLSKFERVDPEEARILKEATDEEVAMGFLEGPYYDQSQITELLGTNDWTVIRRFVLLQGAELKPRPIDNCLESQLNAGYSSSIHLRLQDSDYISAMALHVAREVSEGRAHNDASEWKGKTLDLSKAYKQLAIHPSSAENADSTASAFLDALGWRHAKTGAKGIGLAAHDCFSGTGWVFTGKVPLQLLESWKAEVGEQLICEIEMFAVLASLLQLNALVSSRRIVWWVDNDATRGVMIKGASRSWAMHTLARVFSELDREWPSMWWVCRVPSYSNPGDAPSRDQGEESLVTVGASCVQPFSRLEELVGRIQAFNRA
;
A
#
# COMPACT_ATOMS: atom_id res chain seq x y z
N MET A 1 -11.72 -9.84 25.65
CA MET A 1 -11.12 -8.90 24.68
C MET A 1 -10.94 -7.48 25.25
N GLU A 2 -11.97 -6.89 25.86
CA GLU A 2 -11.92 -5.53 26.43
C GLU A 2 -10.80 -5.34 27.48
N GLU A 3 -10.57 -6.32 28.35
CA GLU A 3 -9.46 -6.31 29.32
C GLU A 3 -8.07 -6.27 28.67
N HIS A 4 -7.89 -6.85 27.47
CA HIS A 4 -6.61 -6.82 26.73
C HIS A 4 -6.33 -5.42 26.18
N VAL A 5 -7.36 -4.79 25.60
CA VAL A 5 -7.26 -3.43 25.07
C VAL A 5 -6.91 -2.45 26.20
N GLN A 6 -7.57 -2.58 27.36
CA GLN A 6 -7.23 -1.81 28.56
C GLN A 6 -5.79 -2.05 29.02
N PHE A 7 -5.31 -3.29 28.98
CA PHE A 7 -3.92 -3.64 29.29
C PHE A 7 -2.93 -2.94 28.33
N LEU A 8 -3.15 -2.98 27.01
CA LEU A 8 -2.31 -2.29 26.03
C LEU A 8 -2.28 -0.78 26.25
N PHE A 9 -3.44 -0.16 26.55
CA PHE A 9 -3.49 1.25 26.90
C PHE A 9 -2.72 1.56 28.20
N SER A 10 -2.76 0.65 29.19
CA SER A 10 -1.98 0.80 30.42
C SER A 10 -0.47 0.81 30.14
N VAL A 11 0.00 0.02 29.18
CA VAL A 11 1.42 -0.05 28.79
C VAL A 11 1.89 1.26 28.16
N LEU A 12 1.07 1.88 27.31
CA LEU A 12 1.35 3.20 26.74
C LEU A 12 1.50 4.30 27.82
N GLN A 13 0.80 4.13 28.95
CA GLN A 13 0.78 5.09 30.05
C GLN A 13 1.88 4.86 31.11
N ARG A 14 2.65 3.76 31.02
CA ARG A 14 3.71 3.45 31.99
C ARG A 14 4.87 4.45 31.90
N ALA A 15 5.28 4.98 33.05
CA ALA A 15 6.49 5.78 33.19
C ALA A 15 7.73 4.94 32.86
N GLN A 16 8.66 5.51 32.09
CA GLN A 16 9.77 4.78 31.50
C GLN A 16 11.08 5.04 32.26
N PRO A 17 11.98 4.04 32.36
CA PRO A 17 13.31 4.23 32.95
C PRO A 17 14.14 5.28 32.20
N LYS A 18 15.00 6.02 32.91
CA LYS A 18 15.92 6.98 32.30
C LYS A 18 16.81 6.27 31.26
N GLY A 19 16.87 6.81 30.05
CA GLY A 19 17.67 6.26 28.95
C GLY A 19 16.90 5.37 27.97
N PHE A 20 15.63 5.10 28.22
CA PHE A 20 14.76 4.33 27.33
C PHE A 20 13.66 5.22 26.74
N GLN A 21 13.31 4.96 25.49
CA GLN A 21 12.18 5.53 24.79
C GLN A 21 10.88 4.83 25.22
N GLY A 22 9.80 5.59 25.33
CA GLY A 22 8.49 5.03 25.63
C GLY A 22 7.97 4.12 24.53
N VAL A 23 7.21 3.10 24.95
CA VAL A 23 6.58 2.13 24.06
C VAL A 23 5.68 2.88 23.07
N MET A 24 6.01 2.79 21.79
CA MET A 24 5.29 3.51 20.74
C MET A 24 3.97 2.81 20.39
N LEU A 25 3.03 3.57 19.82
CA LEU A 25 1.80 2.99 19.27
C LEU A 25 2.07 1.89 18.22
N SER A 26 3.15 2.00 17.45
CA SER A 26 3.58 0.97 16.49
C SER A 26 3.96 -0.35 17.18
N GLN A 27 4.59 -0.30 18.36
CA GLN A 27 4.93 -1.48 19.15
C GLN A 27 3.68 -2.16 19.71
N ILE A 28 2.68 -1.37 20.11
CA ILE A 28 1.38 -1.89 20.58
C ILE A 28 0.60 -2.56 19.44
N ILE A 29 0.55 -1.92 18.27
CA ILE A 29 -0.12 -2.48 17.08
C ILE A 29 0.56 -3.80 16.69
N GLU A 30 1.88 -3.87 16.78
CA GLU A 30 2.59 -5.11 16.47
C GLU A 30 2.36 -6.18 17.53
N ALA A 31 2.37 -5.84 18.82
CA ALA A 31 2.03 -6.78 19.89
C ALA A 31 0.60 -7.35 19.75
N ASP A 32 -0.38 -6.51 19.44
CA ASP A 32 -1.78 -6.90 19.23
C ASP A 32 -1.94 -7.84 18.02
N LYS A 33 -1.29 -7.52 16.90
CA LYS A 33 -1.25 -8.40 15.73
C LYS A 33 -0.65 -9.77 16.03
N GLN A 34 0.50 -9.80 16.69
CA GLN A 34 1.17 -11.04 17.03
C GLN A 34 0.33 -11.89 17.99
N MET A 35 -0.43 -11.26 18.89
CA MET A 35 -1.32 -11.93 19.82
C MET A 35 -2.47 -12.64 19.10
N PHE A 36 -3.13 -11.98 18.12
CA PHE A 36 -4.16 -12.62 17.30
C PHE A 36 -3.61 -13.74 16.41
N ILE A 37 -2.39 -13.60 15.89
CA ILE A 37 -1.72 -14.65 15.12
C ILE A 37 -1.46 -15.88 16.00
N LEU A 38 -0.92 -15.69 17.21
CA LEU A 38 -0.70 -16.78 18.17
C LEU A 38 -2.01 -17.42 18.63
N ALA A 39 -3.04 -16.63 18.92
CA ALA A 39 -4.35 -17.14 19.30
C ALA A 39 -4.97 -17.99 18.17
N SER A 40 -4.88 -17.53 16.92
CA SER A 40 -5.34 -18.28 15.75
C SER A 40 -4.58 -19.59 15.56
N ASN A 41 -3.26 -19.58 15.77
CA ASN A 41 -2.42 -20.77 15.63
C ASN A 41 -2.72 -21.80 16.74
N ASN A 42 -2.86 -21.36 17.99
CA ASN A 42 -3.12 -22.24 19.13
C ASN A 42 -4.53 -22.86 19.09
N LEU A 43 -5.47 -22.24 18.38
CA LEU A 43 -6.86 -22.67 18.26
C LEU A 43 -7.18 -23.35 16.91
N MET A 44 -6.19 -23.57 16.05
CA MET A 44 -6.41 -24.18 14.74
C MET A 44 -7.06 -25.57 14.89
N GLY A 45 -8.28 -25.72 14.37
CA GLY A 45 -9.08 -26.95 14.46
C GLY A 45 -9.86 -27.15 15.78
N ARG A 46 -9.83 -26.19 16.72
CA ARG A 46 -10.48 -26.28 18.04
C ARG A 46 -11.37 -25.06 18.39
N LEU A 47 -11.87 -24.36 17.36
CA LEU A 47 -12.67 -23.14 17.52
C LEU A 47 -14.11 -23.38 18.03
N THR A 48 -14.58 -24.63 18.07
CA THR A 48 -15.91 -24.98 18.61
C THR A 48 -15.84 -25.30 20.10
N ALA A 49 -16.48 -24.47 20.93
CA ALA A 49 -16.67 -24.73 22.35
C ALA A 49 -17.87 -25.67 22.58
N SER A 50 -17.80 -26.51 23.62
CA SER A 50 -18.98 -27.25 24.11
C SER A 50 -20.05 -26.28 24.61
N PRO A 51 -21.36 -26.61 24.51
CA PRO A 51 -22.43 -25.72 24.96
C PRO A 51 -22.24 -25.32 26.44
N GLY A 52 -22.09 -24.02 26.70
CA GLY A 52 -21.92 -23.45 28.05
C GLY A 52 -20.49 -23.08 28.46
N ALA A 53 -19.47 -23.35 27.65
CA ALA A 53 -18.10 -22.89 27.89
C ALA A 53 -17.83 -21.50 27.26
N ALA A 54 -16.95 -20.71 27.87
CA ALA A 54 -16.50 -19.45 27.30
C ALA A 54 -15.89 -19.67 25.90
N PRO A 55 -16.05 -18.72 24.95
CA PRO A 55 -15.49 -18.86 23.61
C PRO A 55 -13.99 -19.16 23.67
N ALA A 56 -13.55 -20.21 22.96
CA ALA A 56 -12.17 -20.69 23.00
C ALA A 56 -11.14 -19.59 22.64
N LEU A 57 -11.54 -18.65 21.78
CA LEU A 57 -10.74 -17.47 21.42
C LEU A 57 -10.53 -16.50 22.58
N ASP A 58 -11.58 -16.18 23.34
CA ASP A 58 -11.48 -15.23 24.45
C ASP A 58 -10.63 -15.77 25.60
N ALA A 59 -10.71 -17.08 25.85
CA ALA A 59 -9.88 -17.78 26.83
C ALA A 59 -8.39 -17.72 26.42
N GLU A 60 -8.10 -17.95 25.14
CA GLU A 60 -6.72 -17.94 24.62
C GLU A 60 -6.13 -16.53 24.56
N ILE A 61 -6.91 -15.53 24.15
CA ILE A 61 -6.51 -14.11 24.21
C ILE A 61 -6.17 -13.73 25.66
N SER A 62 -7.03 -14.08 26.62
CA SER A 62 -6.79 -13.77 28.04
C SER A 62 -5.53 -14.44 28.57
N ARG A 63 -5.25 -15.68 28.15
CA ARG A 63 -4.02 -16.41 28.48
C ARG A 63 -2.78 -15.74 27.90
N LEU A 64 -2.78 -15.43 26.61
CA LEU A 64 -1.65 -14.80 25.90
C LEU A 64 -1.38 -13.38 26.40
N SER A 65 -2.41 -12.65 26.82
CA SER A 65 -2.29 -11.27 27.32
C SER A 65 -1.60 -11.16 28.68
N ARG A 66 -1.69 -12.20 29.51
CA ARG A 66 -1.25 -12.17 30.92
C ARG A 66 -0.09 -13.11 31.21
N SER A 67 0.24 -14.00 30.28
CA SER A 67 1.33 -14.95 30.45
C SER A 67 2.69 -14.23 30.36
N PRO A 68 3.52 -14.28 31.42
CA PRO A 68 4.89 -13.78 31.38
C PRO A 68 5.75 -14.49 30.32
N ASP A 69 5.36 -15.72 29.97
CA ASP A 69 6.02 -16.57 28.98
C ASP A 69 5.49 -16.35 27.55
N SER A 70 4.62 -15.36 27.33
CA SER A 70 4.13 -15.03 25.99
C SER A 70 5.09 -14.07 25.29
N ASP A 71 5.38 -14.35 24.02
CA ASP A 71 6.25 -13.50 23.19
C ASP A 71 5.69 -12.08 22.98
N ILE A 72 4.42 -11.86 23.31
CA ILE A 72 3.70 -10.59 23.17
C ILE A 72 4.27 -9.50 24.07
N MET A 73 4.72 -9.85 25.29
CA MET A 73 5.29 -8.88 26.23
C MET A 73 6.62 -8.30 25.76
N GLN A 74 7.34 -9.03 24.89
CA GLN A 74 8.61 -8.59 24.31
C GLN A 74 8.43 -7.39 23.38
N TYR A 75 7.36 -7.43 22.56
CA TYR A 75 7.01 -6.34 21.65
C TYR A 75 6.66 -5.04 22.41
N LEU A 76 6.22 -5.18 23.66
CA LEU A 76 5.86 -4.10 24.57
C LEU A 76 7.03 -3.61 25.44
N ALA A 77 8.27 -4.06 25.19
CA ALA A 77 9.45 -3.61 25.90
C ALA A 77 9.93 -2.20 25.45
N PRO A 78 10.35 -1.32 26.36
CA PRO A 78 10.92 -0.01 26.02
C PRO A 78 12.27 -0.14 25.28
N LEU A 79 12.49 0.68 24.24
CA LEU A 79 13.74 0.67 23.45
C LEU A 79 14.78 1.62 24.05
N GLN A 80 16.09 1.36 23.92
CA GLN A 80 17.13 2.27 24.40
C GLN A 80 17.29 3.51 23.48
N ASN A 81 17.50 4.69 24.07
CA ASN A 81 17.80 5.90 23.29
C ASN A 81 19.20 5.79 22.64
N PRO A 82 19.35 6.08 21.34
CA PRO A 82 20.65 6.05 20.68
C PRO A 82 21.59 7.13 21.25
N VAL A 83 22.84 6.76 21.53
CA VAL A 83 23.90 7.69 21.98
C VAL A 83 24.38 8.51 20.78
N ILE A 84 24.23 9.84 20.83
CA ILE A 84 24.72 10.76 19.79
C ILE A 84 26.23 10.96 19.99
N PRO A 85 27.10 10.66 19.00
CA PRO A 85 28.54 10.92 19.12
C PRO A 85 28.85 12.42 19.18
N HIS A 86 29.74 12.82 20.09
CA HIS A 86 30.20 14.19 20.27
C HIS A 86 31.05 14.62 19.06
N VAL A 87 30.61 15.64 18.30
CA VAL A 87 31.42 16.24 17.23
C VAL A 87 32.20 17.44 17.81
N PRO A 88 33.54 17.55 17.62
CA PRO A 88 34.30 18.69 18.13
C PRO A 88 33.99 19.99 17.38
N TRP A 89 33.92 21.09 18.13
CA TRP A 89 33.65 22.44 17.63
C TRP A 89 34.83 23.00 16.81
N THR A 90 34.54 23.72 15.72
CA THR A 90 35.53 24.50 14.95
C THR A 90 35.15 26.00 14.90
N PRO A 91 36.12 26.94 15.02
CA PRO A 91 35.83 28.37 15.03
C PRO A 91 35.58 28.96 13.62
N PRO A 92 34.87 30.10 13.51
CA PRO A 92 34.60 30.77 12.23
C PRO A 92 35.83 31.54 11.71
N LYS A 93 36.10 31.46 10.40
CA LYS A 93 37.09 32.31 9.69
C LYS A 93 36.50 33.69 9.43
N GLY A 94 37.24 34.74 9.84
CA GLY A 94 36.79 36.13 9.85
C GLY A 94 36.80 36.86 8.52
N ASP A 95 36.09 37.99 8.52
CA ASP A 95 35.93 38.94 7.42
C ASP A 95 37.20 39.78 7.17
N GLY A 96 37.71 39.75 5.94
CA GLY A 96 38.78 40.60 5.45
C GLY A 96 38.37 41.32 4.15
N LYS A 97 38.24 42.65 4.22
CA LYS A 97 37.88 43.57 3.13
C LYS A 97 38.87 43.57 1.95
N GLY A 98 38.36 43.71 0.73
CA GLY A 98 39.09 44.14 -0.46
C GLY A 98 38.14 44.81 -1.49
N LYS A 99 38.43 46.05 -1.88
CA LYS A 99 37.60 46.96 -2.68
C LYS A 99 37.91 46.91 -4.20
N LYS A 100 36.88 47.28 -4.98
CA LYS A 100 36.85 48.05 -6.26
C LYS A 100 37.13 47.36 -7.61
N GLY A 101 36.17 47.54 -8.53
CA GLY A 101 36.32 47.53 -9.99
C GLY A 101 34.97 47.79 -10.69
N LYS A 102 34.88 48.84 -11.51
CA LYS A 102 33.67 49.40 -12.16
C LYS A 102 33.53 48.94 -13.63
N ASP A 103 32.28 49.04 -14.11
CA ASP A 103 31.82 49.44 -15.46
C ASP A 103 31.53 48.42 -16.60
N LYS A 104 30.25 48.50 -17.05
CA LYS A 104 29.67 48.35 -18.41
C LYS A 104 29.53 46.92 -18.98
N GLY A 105 28.39 46.46 -19.52
CA GLY A 105 27.10 47.12 -19.81
C GLY A 105 26.02 46.14 -20.35
N ASN A 106 24.80 46.33 -19.83
CA ASN A 106 23.44 46.32 -20.40
C ASN A 106 22.99 45.44 -21.60
N LYS A 107 21.87 44.71 -21.38
CA LYS A 107 20.57 44.63 -22.12
C LYS A 107 20.06 43.18 -22.14
N GLY A 108 18.83 42.78 -21.82
CA GLY A 108 17.53 43.35 -21.37
C GLY A 108 16.65 42.11 -21.02
N LYS A 109 15.42 42.11 -20.51
CA LYS A 109 14.35 43.07 -20.20
C LYS A 109 13.52 42.37 -19.10
N VAL A 110 13.11 43.11 -18.07
CA VAL A 110 12.27 42.65 -16.95
C VAL A 110 10.82 43.01 -17.25
N ALA A 111 9.90 42.09 -16.98
CA ALA A 111 8.48 42.39 -16.74
C ALA A 111 8.27 42.51 -15.21
N THR A 112 7.80 43.67 -14.78
CA THR A 112 7.64 44.11 -13.39
C THR A 112 6.30 43.66 -12.80
N GLY A 113 6.34 42.85 -11.74
CA GLY A 113 5.24 42.67 -10.80
C GLY A 113 5.32 43.72 -9.67
N SER A 114 4.19 44.34 -9.36
CA SER A 114 3.98 45.45 -8.41
C SER A 114 4.52 45.19 -6.99
N LYS A 115 5.23 46.19 -6.42
CA LYS A 115 5.60 46.23 -4.99
C LYS A 115 4.34 46.46 -4.15
N LEU A 116 4.15 45.65 -3.10
CA LEU A 116 3.18 45.91 -2.03
C LEU A 116 3.55 47.21 -1.30
N ASP A 117 2.55 48.07 -1.04
CA ASP A 117 2.67 49.16 -0.06
C ASP A 117 2.58 48.59 1.36
N LEU A 118 3.64 48.78 2.14
CA LEU A 118 3.70 48.43 3.55
C LEU A 118 3.37 49.67 4.39
N PRO A 119 2.63 49.54 5.51
CA PRO A 119 2.38 50.64 6.44
C PRO A 119 3.68 51.26 6.96
N GLU A 120 3.65 52.56 7.26
CA GLU A 120 4.80 53.32 7.74
C GLU A 120 5.37 52.68 9.02
N GLY A 121 6.65 52.27 8.98
CA GLY A 121 7.34 51.58 10.07
C GLY A 121 7.51 50.06 9.91
N CYS A 122 6.93 49.43 8.89
CA CYS A 122 7.10 47.99 8.63
C CYS A 122 8.19 47.71 7.57
N VAL A 123 9.16 46.86 7.92
CA VAL A 123 10.21 46.38 7.01
C VAL A 123 10.02 44.89 6.72
N THR A 124 10.31 44.42 5.50
CA THR A 124 10.24 42.99 5.14
C THR A 124 11.52 42.22 5.45
N LYS A 125 12.54 42.95 5.90
CA LYS A 125 13.89 42.46 6.11
C LYS A 125 14.51 43.17 7.31
N ASP A 126 15.46 42.52 7.97
CA ASP A 126 16.25 43.11 9.04
C ASP A 126 17.33 44.08 8.50
N ASP A 127 18.07 44.71 9.41
CA ASP A 127 19.15 45.67 9.09
C ASP A 127 20.33 45.04 8.32
N ALA A 128 20.38 43.70 8.24
CA ALA A 128 21.33 42.92 7.44
C ALA A 128 20.74 42.45 6.09
N ASN A 129 19.55 42.95 5.72
CA ASN A 129 18.84 42.66 4.47
C ASN A 129 18.40 41.19 4.33
N LYS A 130 18.20 40.47 5.44
CA LYS A 130 17.66 39.10 5.48
C LYS A 130 16.14 39.10 5.68
N PRO A 131 15.38 38.15 5.09
CA PRO A 131 13.92 38.10 5.26
C PRO A 131 13.54 37.84 6.71
N LEU A 132 12.58 38.61 7.24
CA LEU A 132 12.01 38.39 8.57
C LEU A 132 11.06 37.17 8.55
N CYS A 133 11.62 35.95 8.54
CA CYS A 133 10.89 34.67 8.51
C CYS A 133 11.21 33.84 9.76
N PHE A 134 10.19 33.46 10.53
CA PHE A 134 10.34 32.72 11.79
C PHE A 134 11.09 31.38 11.65
N ALA A 135 10.77 30.60 10.61
CA ALA A 135 11.42 29.32 10.35
C ALA A 135 12.87 29.45 9.83
N TYR A 136 13.19 30.56 9.16
CA TYR A 136 14.57 30.84 8.74
C TYR A 136 15.44 31.22 9.95
N ASN A 137 14.89 31.98 10.89
CA ASN A 137 15.62 32.50 12.04
C ASN A 137 15.78 31.50 13.20
N THR A 138 15.00 30.42 13.25
CA THR A 138 15.11 29.41 14.32
C THR A 138 16.01 28.23 13.94
N HIS A 139 15.88 27.64 12.75
CA HIS A 139 16.59 26.38 12.42
C HIS A 139 17.09 26.23 10.97
N GLY A 140 16.96 27.26 10.11
CA GLY A 140 17.32 27.19 8.69
C GLY A 140 16.29 26.43 7.85
N CYS A 141 15.62 27.13 6.93
CA CYS A 141 14.57 26.54 6.08
C CYS A 141 15.18 25.65 4.98
N LYS A 142 14.78 24.37 4.91
CA LYS A 142 15.24 23.41 3.87
C LYS A 142 14.45 23.47 2.56
N ASN A 143 13.41 24.31 2.48
CA ASN A 143 12.64 24.47 1.24
C ASN A 143 13.40 25.40 0.30
N THR A 144 13.57 24.99 -0.95
CA THR A 144 14.13 25.83 -2.04
C THR A 144 13.13 26.93 -2.41
N CYS A 145 13.01 27.94 -1.54
CA CYS A 145 12.17 29.11 -1.74
C CYS A 145 12.73 29.98 -2.87
N LYS A 146 12.47 29.60 -4.13
CA LYS A 146 12.63 30.52 -5.24
C LYS A 146 11.47 31.53 -5.17
N GLN A 147 11.81 32.79 -4.93
CA GLN A 147 10.93 33.96 -5.05
C GLN A 147 9.88 34.19 -3.94
N GLY A 148 10.11 33.73 -2.71
CA GLY A 148 9.37 34.25 -1.55
C GLY A 148 7.95 33.71 -1.33
N TRP A 149 7.60 32.56 -1.93
CA TRP A 149 6.34 31.87 -1.67
C TRP A 149 6.63 30.55 -0.97
N CYS A 150 6.12 30.37 0.26
CA CYS A 150 6.17 29.09 0.95
C CYS A 150 4.83 28.36 0.72
N LEU A 151 4.77 27.53 -0.31
CA LEU A 151 3.60 26.71 -0.65
C LEU A 151 3.75 25.32 -0.02
N LYS A 152 2.99 25.06 1.05
CA LYS A 152 2.26 23.80 1.36
C LYS A 152 1.80 23.78 2.83
N VAL A 153 0.71 24.48 3.09
CA VAL A 153 -0.33 24.10 4.06
C VAL A 153 -1.66 24.47 3.39
N PRO A 154 -2.71 23.63 3.40
CA PRO A 154 -4.02 24.03 2.88
C PRO A 154 -4.54 25.27 3.63
N SER A 155 -4.45 26.40 2.93
CA SER A 155 -5.17 27.68 3.03
C SER A 155 -5.37 28.37 4.39
N ILE A 156 -4.35 29.12 4.83
CA ILE A 156 -4.56 30.44 5.47
C ILE A 156 -5.38 31.38 4.54
N GLU A 157 -5.33 31.14 3.23
CA GLU A 157 -6.13 31.84 2.20
C GLU A 157 -7.65 31.80 2.43
N CYS A 158 -8.23 30.71 2.94
CA CYS A 158 -9.70 30.61 3.12
C CYS A 158 -10.21 31.54 4.23
N VAL A 159 -9.47 31.66 5.34
CA VAL A 159 -9.82 32.57 6.44
C VAL A 159 -9.65 34.04 6.01
N HIS A 160 -8.65 34.34 5.17
CA HIS A 160 -8.45 35.66 4.59
C HIS A 160 -9.54 36.02 3.57
N GLN A 161 -9.94 35.10 2.69
CA GLN A 161 -11.04 35.30 1.73
C GLN A 161 -12.39 35.50 2.43
N TRP A 162 -12.66 34.80 3.52
CA TRP A 162 -13.88 35.04 4.32
C TRP A 162 -13.86 36.39 5.03
N ARG A 163 -12.70 36.82 5.54
CA ARG A 163 -12.50 38.16 6.13
C ARG A 163 -12.68 39.27 5.09
N GLU A 164 -12.28 39.07 3.84
CA GLU A 164 -12.55 40.02 2.74
C GLU A 164 -14.05 40.07 2.38
N ARG A 165 -14.76 38.93 2.41
CA ARG A 165 -16.20 38.86 2.14
C ARG A 165 -17.08 39.49 3.22
N ARG A 166 -16.70 39.42 4.51
CA ARG A 166 -17.53 39.91 5.63
C ARG A 166 -16.96 41.12 6.40
N GLY A 167 -15.74 41.58 6.13
CA GLY A 167 -15.12 42.73 6.80
C GLY A 167 -14.52 42.43 8.18
N ARG A 168 -14.15 43.48 8.95
CA ARG A 168 -13.53 43.34 10.29
C ARG A 168 -14.58 42.90 11.33
N ILE A 169 -14.27 41.88 12.16
CA ILE A 169 -15.13 41.39 13.27
C ILE A 169 -15.74 42.52 14.11
N ALA A 170 -15.00 43.59 14.39
CA ALA A 170 -15.47 44.71 15.21
C ALA A 170 -16.71 45.45 14.63
N ASN A 171 -17.00 45.26 13.33
CA ASN A 171 -18.10 45.88 12.63
C ASN A 171 -19.29 44.93 12.38
N TRP A 172 -19.25 43.72 12.95
CA TRP A 172 -20.33 42.75 12.81
C TRP A 172 -21.42 42.96 13.86
N GLY A 173 -22.68 42.74 13.46
CA GLY A 173 -23.79 42.48 14.38
C GLY A 173 -23.61 41.16 15.16
N GLN A 174 -24.71 40.63 15.68
CA GLN A 174 -24.70 39.36 16.44
C GLN A 174 -24.21 38.20 15.57
N ILE A 175 -23.34 37.35 16.12
CA ILE A 175 -22.85 36.15 15.44
C ILE A 175 -23.95 35.09 15.43
N THR A 176 -24.27 34.56 14.24
CA THR A 176 -25.31 33.54 14.05
C THR A 176 -24.73 32.12 14.05
N SER A 177 -25.58 31.10 14.21
CA SER A 177 -25.15 29.70 14.12
C SER A 177 -24.63 29.36 12.71
N ASP A 178 -25.25 29.90 11.66
CA ASP A 178 -24.81 29.76 10.26
C ASP A 178 -23.40 30.32 10.03
N ASP A 179 -23.04 31.39 10.73
CA ASP A 179 -21.68 31.96 10.67
C ASP A 179 -20.63 31.00 11.24
N LEU A 180 -20.98 30.28 12.31
CA LEU A 180 -20.11 29.25 12.89
C LEU A 180 -20.04 28.00 12.03
N LEU A 181 -21.15 27.56 11.41
CA LEU A 181 -21.15 26.43 10.47
C LEU A 181 -20.28 26.72 9.25
N THR A 182 -20.45 27.90 8.64
CA THR A 182 -19.63 28.34 7.50
C THR A 182 -18.16 28.42 7.89
N LEU A 183 -17.85 28.95 9.09
CA LEU A 183 -16.49 28.99 9.61
C LEU A 183 -15.92 27.58 9.79
N PHE A 184 -16.72 26.65 10.33
CA PHE A 184 -16.32 25.28 10.61
C PHE A 184 -15.99 24.50 9.33
N ASP A 185 -16.74 24.69 8.25
CA ASP A 185 -16.46 24.09 6.93
C ASP A 185 -15.11 24.52 6.34
N MET A 186 -14.61 25.70 6.72
CA MET A 186 -13.33 26.24 6.24
C MET A 186 -12.14 25.88 7.15
N LEU A 187 -12.38 25.33 8.35
CA LEU A 187 -11.35 24.93 9.29
C LEU A 187 -10.81 23.53 8.94
N PRO A 188 -9.56 23.21 9.30
CA PRO A 188 -9.01 21.88 9.05
C PRO A 188 -9.87 20.82 9.73
N GLN A 189 -10.58 20.04 8.93
CA GLN A 189 -11.35 18.90 9.41
C GLN A 189 -10.36 17.80 9.84
N GLY A 190 -10.64 17.17 10.98
CA GLY A 190 -9.76 16.14 11.54
C GLY A 190 -9.48 15.02 10.54
N ASN A 191 -8.21 14.65 10.36
CA ASN A 191 -7.86 13.46 9.60
C ASN A 191 -8.36 12.21 10.34
N LEU A 192 -8.87 11.23 9.58
CA LEU A 192 -9.16 9.88 10.08
C LEU A 192 -7.94 9.32 10.82
N GLN A 193 -8.07 9.08 12.13
CA GLN A 193 -7.14 8.17 12.81
C GLN A 193 -7.46 6.74 12.35
N LYS A 194 -6.43 5.99 11.96
CA LYS A 194 -6.55 4.59 11.54
C LYS A 194 -7.37 3.79 12.57
N GLY A 195 -8.56 3.35 12.18
CA GLY A 195 -9.42 2.47 13.00
C GLY A 195 -10.80 3.03 13.35
N GLN A 196 -11.11 4.30 13.06
CA GLN A 196 -12.47 4.83 13.20
C GLN A 196 -13.23 4.79 11.87
N ARG A 197 -14.50 4.34 11.91
CA ARG A 197 -15.39 4.18 10.75
C ARG A 197 -16.04 5.50 10.28
N GLU A 198 -15.91 6.58 11.05
CA GLU A 198 -16.52 7.88 10.73
C GLU A 198 -15.50 9.02 10.85
N VAL A 199 -15.61 10.00 9.96
CA VAL A 199 -14.80 11.23 9.97
C VAL A 199 -15.28 12.09 11.13
N LYS A 200 -14.59 12.03 12.28
CA LYS A 200 -14.85 12.96 13.38
C LYS A 200 -14.46 14.37 12.97
N GLN A 201 -15.42 15.16 12.50
CA GLN A 201 -15.23 16.59 12.29
C GLN A 201 -15.37 17.29 13.64
N SER A 202 -14.25 17.72 14.22
CA SER A 202 -14.26 18.58 15.41
C SER A 202 -13.15 19.61 15.35
N PHE A 203 -13.43 20.78 15.91
CA PHE A 203 -12.47 21.86 16.05
C PHE A 203 -12.55 22.38 17.49
N VAL A 204 -11.43 22.31 18.22
CA VAL A 204 -11.38 22.70 19.64
C VAL A 204 -10.26 23.71 19.85
N THR A 205 -10.61 24.83 20.47
CA THR A 205 -9.69 25.93 20.76
C THR A 205 -9.78 26.35 22.22
N GLY A 206 -8.68 26.88 22.77
CA GLY A 206 -8.59 27.33 24.16
C GLY A 206 -7.48 26.60 24.93
N CYS A 207 -7.71 26.37 26.21
CA CYS A 207 -6.75 25.74 27.10
C CYS A 207 -6.82 24.20 27.02
N TYR A 208 -5.74 23.54 27.40
CA TYR A 208 -5.75 22.10 27.67
C TYR A 208 -5.11 21.82 29.04
N SER A 209 -5.59 20.74 29.68
CA SER A 209 -4.97 20.19 30.89
C SER A 209 -4.81 18.68 30.77
N GLN A 210 -3.57 18.23 30.61
CA GLN A 210 -3.26 16.80 30.47
C GLN A 210 -2.01 16.45 31.29
N GLY A 211 -2.14 15.49 32.22
CA GLY A 211 -1.02 15.01 33.03
C GLY A 211 -0.37 16.08 33.93
N GLY A 212 -1.15 17.07 34.41
CA GLY A 212 -0.63 18.16 35.24
C GLY A 212 -0.05 19.35 34.46
N PHE A 213 0.17 19.21 33.15
CA PHE A 213 0.54 20.33 32.29
C PHE A 213 -0.69 21.14 31.88
N ARG A 214 -0.58 22.46 31.94
CA ARG A 214 -1.61 23.42 31.50
C ARG A 214 -1.00 24.31 30.43
N GLY A 215 -1.70 24.48 29.30
CA GLY A 215 -1.21 25.29 28.19
C GLY A 215 -2.32 25.69 27.21
N LEU A 216 -1.95 26.46 26.20
CA LEU A 216 -2.84 26.81 25.09
C LEU A 216 -2.72 25.78 23.98
N ARG A 217 -3.85 25.41 23.40
CA ARG A 217 -3.92 24.59 22.19
C ARG A 217 -3.23 25.33 21.03
N LYS A 218 -2.58 24.58 20.14
CA LYS A 218 -1.92 25.15 18.94
C LYS A 218 -2.92 25.91 18.07
N GLU A 219 -4.18 25.50 18.07
CA GLU A 219 -5.29 26.11 17.35
C GLU A 219 -5.50 27.58 17.75
N CYS A 220 -5.16 27.97 18.99
CA CYS A 220 -5.19 29.37 19.43
C CYS A 220 -4.17 30.25 18.68
N ALA A 221 -3.03 29.66 18.29
CA ALA A 221 -1.95 30.36 17.57
C ALA A 221 -2.10 30.22 16.05
N GLU A 222 -2.55 29.06 15.57
CA GLU A 222 -2.74 28.77 14.15
C GLU A 222 -4.03 29.40 13.59
N PHE A 223 -5.11 29.46 14.39
CA PHE A 223 -6.42 29.97 13.99
C PHE A 223 -6.99 31.03 14.96
N PRO A 224 -6.23 32.09 15.31
CA PRO A 224 -6.63 33.06 16.34
C PRO A 224 -7.94 33.78 16.00
N TYR A 225 -8.26 33.89 14.72
CA TYR A 225 -9.51 34.49 14.25
C TYR A 225 -10.72 33.60 14.51
N ALA A 226 -10.63 32.30 14.22
CA ALA A 226 -11.69 31.35 14.51
C ALA A 226 -11.95 31.26 16.02
N SER A 227 -10.86 31.23 16.82
CA SER A 227 -10.95 31.30 18.29
C SER A 227 -11.73 32.53 18.75
N ARG A 228 -11.46 33.71 18.17
CA ARG A 228 -12.18 34.96 18.52
C ARG A 228 -13.66 34.93 18.15
N VAL A 229 -14.03 34.37 17.00
CA VAL A 229 -15.44 34.26 16.57
C VAL A 229 -16.19 33.31 17.50
N MET A 230 -15.64 32.14 17.78
CA MET A 230 -16.23 31.17 18.72
C MET A 230 -16.37 31.76 20.13
N THR A 231 -15.34 32.42 20.65
CA THR A 231 -15.40 33.08 21.96
C THR A 231 -16.46 34.17 22.02
N ARG A 232 -16.57 35.01 20.97
CA ARG A 232 -17.58 36.06 20.91
C ARG A 232 -19.00 35.50 20.82
N PHE A 233 -19.21 34.42 20.06
CA PHE A 233 -20.51 33.75 19.99
C PHE A 233 -20.99 33.27 21.38
N VAL A 234 -20.10 32.63 22.15
CA VAL A 234 -20.40 32.20 23.52
C VAL A 234 -20.71 33.41 24.41
N GLN A 235 -19.91 34.48 24.32
CA GLN A 235 -20.12 35.70 25.12
C GLN A 235 -21.41 36.46 24.79
N GLU A 236 -21.87 36.44 23.53
CA GLU A 236 -23.13 37.06 23.11
C GLU A 236 -24.36 36.26 23.55
N ARG A 237 -24.27 34.91 23.56
CA ARG A 237 -25.38 34.03 23.94
C ARG A 237 -25.44 33.72 25.44
N LEU A 238 -24.29 33.71 26.12
CA LEU A 238 -24.18 33.53 27.57
C LEU A 238 -23.26 34.60 28.18
N PRO A 239 -23.72 35.86 28.30
CA PRO A 239 -22.95 36.94 28.90
C PRO A 239 -22.52 36.60 30.34
N GLY A 240 -21.23 36.73 30.63
CA GLY A 240 -20.67 36.44 31.96
C GLY A 240 -20.33 34.98 32.22
N HIS A 241 -20.59 34.06 31.28
CA HIS A 241 -20.17 32.67 31.41
C HIS A 241 -18.64 32.54 31.31
N VAL A 242 -18.04 31.80 32.26
CA VAL A 242 -16.60 31.63 32.37
C VAL A 242 -16.21 30.28 31.77
N PHE A 243 -15.40 30.31 30.72
CA PHE A 243 -14.89 29.12 30.05
C PHE A 243 -13.42 29.29 29.65
N SER A 244 -12.68 28.19 29.59
CA SER A 244 -11.28 28.16 29.14
C SER A 244 -11.10 27.53 27.77
N THR A 245 -12.09 26.77 27.31
CA THR A 245 -12.06 25.98 26.08
C THR A 245 -13.44 25.97 25.44
N CYS A 246 -13.50 26.04 24.12
CA CYS A 246 -14.73 25.88 23.35
C CYS A 246 -14.45 25.01 22.11
N GLY A 247 -15.44 24.25 21.68
CA GLY A 247 -15.31 23.34 20.55
C GLY A 247 -16.59 23.23 19.73
N ILE A 248 -16.43 23.00 18.44
CA ILE A 248 -17.51 22.64 17.51
C ILE A 248 -17.33 21.17 17.16
N PHE A 249 -18.42 20.43 17.21
CA PHE A 249 -18.46 18.99 16.96
C PHE A 249 -19.57 18.72 15.94
N ALA A 250 -19.24 18.03 14.85
CA ALA A 250 -20.19 17.56 13.85
C ALA A 250 -20.07 16.03 13.76
N ASP A 251 -21.22 15.34 13.82
CA ASP A 251 -21.33 13.88 13.77
C ASP A 251 -20.34 13.15 14.69
N SER A 252 -20.06 13.75 15.86
CA SER A 252 -19.08 13.23 16.81
C SER A 252 -19.76 12.57 17.99
N LEU A 253 -19.57 11.26 18.13
CA LEU A 253 -19.92 10.53 19.34
C LEU A 253 -18.90 10.82 20.45
N THR A 254 -19.40 11.36 21.56
CA THR A 254 -18.64 11.50 22.80
C THR A 254 -19.15 10.45 23.78
N PRO A 255 -18.30 9.47 24.18
CA PRO A 255 -18.69 8.44 25.13
C PRO A 255 -19.03 9.06 26.49
N LEU A 256 -19.72 8.31 27.34
CA LEU A 256 -20.02 8.73 28.70
C LEU A 256 -18.73 9.11 29.43
N HIS A 257 -18.62 10.36 29.87
CA HIS A 257 -17.43 10.90 30.51
C HIS A 257 -17.78 12.03 31.49
N ARG A 258 -16.78 12.45 32.28
CA ARG A 258 -16.86 13.61 33.18
C ARG A 258 -15.74 14.57 32.84
N ASP A 259 -16.05 15.86 32.93
CA ASP A 259 -15.08 16.92 32.72
C ASP A 259 -14.39 17.34 34.02
N GLY A 260 -14.10 16.37 34.91
CA GLY A 260 -13.53 16.62 36.24
C GLY A 260 -12.13 17.25 36.27
N ARG A 261 -11.55 17.57 35.10
CA ARG A 261 -10.30 18.36 34.97
C ARG A 261 -10.55 19.83 34.63
N ASN A 262 -11.79 20.20 34.31
CA ASN A 262 -12.18 21.59 34.11
C ASN A 262 -12.27 22.30 35.47
N ALA A 263 -12.25 23.62 35.44
CA ALA A 263 -12.56 24.41 36.63
C ALA A 263 -14.03 24.19 37.04
N GLN A 264 -14.37 24.48 38.30
CA GLN A 264 -15.72 24.34 38.87
C GLN A 264 -16.69 25.41 38.31
N TRP A 265 -16.78 25.51 36.99
CA TRP A 265 -17.74 26.32 36.25
C TRP A 265 -18.60 25.38 35.41
N PRO A 266 -19.92 25.62 35.31
CA PRO A 266 -20.81 24.78 34.52
C PRO A 266 -20.35 24.69 33.06
N ASN A 267 -20.62 23.56 32.42
CA ASN A 267 -20.47 23.42 30.97
C ASN A 267 -21.71 23.98 30.26
N ALA A 268 -21.53 24.45 29.03
CA ALA A 268 -22.62 24.94 28.18
C ALA A 268 -22.55 24.31 26.78
N VAL A 269 -23.71 23.90 26.25
CA VAL A 269 -23.85 23.30 24.92
C VAL A 269 -24.86 24.08 24.10
N PHE A 270 -24.51 24.37 22.85
CA PHE A 270 -25.32 25.12 21.91
C PHE A 270 -25.68 24.25 20.72
N ARG A 271 -26.93 24.33 20.25
CA ARG A 271 -27.33 23.79 18.95
C ARG A 271 -26.88 24.74 17.84
N LEU A 272 -26.17 24.22 16.85
CA LEU A 272 -25.73 24.99 15.68
C LEU A 272 -26.52 24.64 14.40
N SER A 273 -27.00 23.41 14.27
CA SER A 273 -27.79 22.93 13.13
C SER A 273 -28.95 22.05 13.60
N ASP A 274 -29.88 21.75 12.69
CA ASP A 274 -30.94 20.78 12.93
C ASP A 274 -30.43 19.35 12.84
N PHE A 275 -30.83 18.51 13.80
CA PHE A 275 -30.55 17.08 13.81
C PHE A 275 -31.79 16.29 14.28
N LYS A 276 -31.90 15.03 13.86
CA LYS A 276 -33.00 14.11 14.23
C LYS A 276 -32.49 13.07 15.23
N GLU A 277 -33.30 12.75 16.24
CA GLU A 277 -33.04 11.70 17.25
C GLU A 277 -31.72 11.85 18.03
N GLY A 278 -31.46 13.07 18.54
CA GLY A 278 -30.28 13.39 19.33
C GLY A 278 -30.62 14.14 20.63
N GLY A 279 -29.77 14.02 21.64
CA GLY A 279 -29.84 14.76 22.90
C GLY A 279 -28.55 14.65 23.71
N LEU A 280 -28.47 15.31 24.85
CA LEU A 280 -27.38 15.13 25.80
C LEU A 280 -27.91 14.41 27.03
N TRP A 281 -27.45 13.18 27.27
CA TRP A 281 -27.71 12.51 28.53
C TRP A 281 -26.84 13.12 29.62
N ILE A 282 -27.44 13.48 30.75
CA ILE A 282 -26.77 14.09 31.90
C ILE A 282 -27.15 13.31 33.16
N GLU A 283 -26.15 12.99 33.99
CA GLU A 283 -26.31 12.41 35.32
C GLU A 283 -27.15 13.33 36.22
N GLY A 284 -28.20 12.79 36.82
CA GLY A 284 -29.17 13.57 37.57
C GLY A 284 -30.47 12.81 37.85
N PRO A 285 -31.53 13.50 38.32
CA PRO A 285 -32.83 12.89 38.49
C PRO A 285 -33.42 12.48 37.13
N GLY A 286 -33.68 11.18 36.96
CA GLY A 286 -34.22 10.63 35.72
C GLY A 286 -34.51 9.14 35.84
N ASP A 287 -34.88 8.53 34.72
CA ASP A 287 -35.24 7.12 34.58
C ASP A 287 -34.30 6.32 33.65
N ASP A 288 -33.34 7.00 33.00
CA ASP A 288 -32.34 6.37 32.11
C ASP A 288 -31.05 6.06 32.90
N VAL A 289 -30.70 4.77 32.98
CA VAL A 289 -29.55 4.27 33.75
C VAL A 289 -28.40 3.89 32.82
N ARG A 290 -27.21 4.47 33.05
CA ARG A 290 -26.00 4.18 32.28
C ARG A 290 -24.86 3.70 33.17
N VAL A 291 -24.04 2.79 32.64
CA VAL A 291 -22.88 2.25 33.37
C VAL A 291 -21.63 3.06 33.06
N PHE A 292 -21.02 3.65 34.09
CA PHE A 292 -19.73 4.36 34.00
C PHE A 292 -18.78 3.85 35.08
N ASN A 293 -17.59 3.36 34.68
CA ASN A 293 -16.60 2.77 35.60
C ASN A 293 -17.21 1.71 36.54
N SER A 294 -18.05 0.82 35.99
CA SER A 294 -18.74 -0.25 36.72
C SER A 294 -19.73 0.23 37.80
N LYS A 295 -20.16 1.48 37.74
CA LYS A 295 -21.26 2.02 38.56
C LYS A 295 -22.45 2.39 37.68
N GLU A 296 -23.64 2.05 38.15
CA GLU A 296 -24.89 2.53 37.55
C GLU A 296 -25.10 3.99 37.96
N LEU A 297 -25.19 4.86 36.96
CA LEU A 297 -25.51 6.26 37.09
C LEU A 297 -26.92 6.48 36.54
N VAL A 298 -27.75 7.17 37.29
CA VAL A 298 -29.10 7.56 36.86
C VAL A 298 -29.03 8.95 36.25
N GLY A 299 -29.78 9.17 35.17
CA GLY A 299 -29.85 10.44 34.47
C GLY A 299 -31.02 10.51 33.52
N ALA A 300 -31.06 11.57 32.73
CA ALA A 300 -32.08 11.78 31.71
C ALA A 300 -31.45 12.33 30.42
N VAL A 301 -32.09 12.06 29.29
CA VAL A 301 -31.73 12.64 28.00
C VAL A 301 -32.39 14.02 27.88
N HIS A 302 -31.57 15.06 27.77
CA HIS A 302 -32.03 16.42 27.55
C HIS A 302 -31.97 16.78 26.07
N GLU A 303 -33.07 17.30 25.52
CA GLU A 303 -33.08 17.87 24.18
C GLU A 303 -32.24 19.15 24.14
N ILE A 304 -31.44 19.32 23.09
CA ILE A 304 -30.69 20.55 22.85
C ILE A 304 -31.55 21.43 21.94
N GLY A 305 -32.29 22.35 22.56
CA GLY A 305 -33.13 23.33 21.86
C GLY A 305 -32.35 24.54 21.36
N ASP A 306 -33.07 25.63 21.10
CA ASP A 306 -32.48 26.91 20.68
C ASP A 306 -31.76 27.64 21.83
N ASP A 307 -32.16 27.35 23.08
CA ASP A 307 -31.51 27.85 24.28
C ASP A 307 -30.31 26.97 24.68
N PRO A 308 -29.23 27.55 25.21
CA PRO A 308 -28.06 26.79 25.64
C PRO A 308 -28.38 25.88 26.81
N LEU A 309 -27.99 24.61 26.69
CA LEU A 309 -28.08 23.63 27.77
C LEU A 309 -26.87 23.79 28.71
N ILE A 310 -27.12 24.13 29.97
CA ILE A 310 -26.10 24.33 31.01
C ILE A 310 -26.16 23.17 31.99
N PHE A 311 -25.02 22.56 32.31
CA PHE A 311 -24.95 21.43 33.24
C PHE A 311 -23.68 21.44 34.08
N ASP A 312 -23.70 20.71 35.19
CA ASP A 312 -22.60 20.64 36.14
C ASP A 312 -21.38 19.94 35.52
N VAL A 313 -20.18 20.49 35.76
CA VAL A 313 -18.91 19.94 35.30
C VAL A 313 -18.60 18.55 35.89
N GLU A 314 -19.14 18.26 37.07
CA GLU A 314 -18.97 16.97 37.74
C GLU A 314 -19.98 15.91 37.27
N ALA A 315 -21.05 16.31 36.58
CA ALA A 315 -22.04 15.40 36.05
C ALA A 315 -21.47 14.57 34.88
N ALA A 316 -21.63 13.25 34.96
CA ALA A 316 -21.35 12.40 33.82
C ALA A 316 -22.32 12.74 32.69
N HIS A 317 -21.81 12.85 31.47
CA HIS A 317 -22.63 13.19 30.33
C HIS A 317 -22.17 12.45 29.07
N GLN A 318 -23.13 12.23 28.17
CA GLN A 318 -22.92 11.52 26.92
C GLN A 318 -23.84 12.10 25.85
N LEU A 319 -23.31 12.29 24.63
CA LEU A 319 -24.18 12.58 23.49
C LEU A 319 -25.05 11.34 23.22
N ASN A 320 -26.35 11.50 23.40
CA ASN A 320 -27.35 10.50 23.13
C ASN A 320 -27.74 10.58 21.66
N PHE A 321 -27.02 9.86 20.82
CA PHE A 321 -27.42 9.63 19.44
C PHE A 321 -28.20 8.32 19.42
N VAL A 322 -29.48 8.35 19.07
CA VAL A 322 -30.15 7.13 18.63
C VAL A 322 -29.68 6.96 17.19
N LEU A 323 -28.69 6.10 16.96
CA LEU A 323 -28.56 5.50 15.64
C LEU A 323 -29.98 4.98 15.32
N PRO A 324 -30.57 5.32 14.15
CA PRO A 324 -31.85 4.74 13.77
C PRO A 324 -31.74 3.26 14.08
N PRO A 325 -32.67 2.72 14.92
CA PRO A 325 -32.51 1.42 15.55
C PRO A 325 -32.01 0.51 14.49
N GLU A 326 -30.79 -0.05 14.66
CA GLU A 326 -30.08 -0.80 13.62
C GLU A 326 -31.14 -1.43 12.76
N VAL A 327 -31.42 -0.85 11.57
CA VAL A 327 -32.24 -1.57 10.61
C VAL A 327 -31.43 -2.83 10.53
N PRO A 328 -31.94 -3.99 10.98
CA PRO A 328 -31.18 -5.19 10.85
C PRO A 328 -30.91 -5.18 9.36
N LEU A 329 -29.63 -4.95 8.99
CA LEU A 329 -29.13 -5.29 7.67
C LEU A 329 -29.84 -6.60 7.40
N PRO A 330 -30.51 -6.79 6.25
CA PRO A 330 -31.10 -8.08 5.97
C PRO A 330 -29.96 -9.12 5.93
N VAL A 331 -29.57 -9.61 7.11
CA VAL A 331 -28.86 -10.84 7.40
C VAL A 331 -29.81 -12.00 7.03
N GLN A 332 -31.02 -11.70 6.54
CA GLN A 332 -31.77 -12.60 5.68
C GLN A 332 -31.09 -12.90 4.33
N THR A 333 -30.16 -12.07 3.82
CA THR A 333 -29.29 -12.49 2.70
C THR A 333 -28.09 -13.32 3.15
N ALA A 334 -27.66 -13.22 4.40
CA ALA A 334 -26.67 -14.12 4.99
C ALA A 334 -27.28 -15.47 5.45
N GLN A 335 -28.61 -15.55 5.57
CA GLN A 335 -29.36 -16.79 5.75
C GLN A 335 -29.92 -17.39 4.44
N LEU A 336 -29.53 -16.88 3.27
CA LEU A 336 -29.46 -17.75 2.09
C LEU A 336 -28.21 -18.62 2.26
N GLY A 337 -28.30 -19.52 3.24
CA GLY A 337 -27.16 -20.17 3.88
C GLY A 337 -26.19 -20.68 2.84
N GLU A 338 -24.90 -20.38 3.02
CA GLU A 338 -23.71 -20.78 2.26
C GLU A 338 -23.94 -21.78 1.11
N ARG A 339 -24.62 -22.91 1.39
CA ARG A 339 -25.17 -23.86 0.42
C ARG A 339 -25.88 -23.25 -0.78
N LEU A 340 -26.76 -22.26 -0.65
CA LEU A 340 -27.46 -21.66 -1.80
C LEU A 340 -26.51 -20.83 -2.68
N ILE A 341 -25.57 -20.09 -2.06
CA ILE A 341 -24.54 -19.34 -2.80
C ILE A 341 -23.63 -20.32 -3.55
N VAL A 342 -23.23 -21.41 -2.90
CA VAL A 342 -22.46 -22.49 -3.51
C VAL A 342 -23.24 -23.14 -4.65
N LEU A 343 -24.54 -23.43 -4.47
CA LEU A 343 -25.40 -23.99 -5.51
C LEU A 343 -25.56 -23.04 -6.69
N LYS A 344 -25.79 -21.74 -6.46
CA LYS A 344 -25.88 -20.73 -7.54
C LYS A 344 -24.55 -20.61 -8.30
N ARG A 345 -23.41 -20.61 -7.61
CA ARG A 345 -22.08 -20.61 -8.25
C ARG A 345 -21.85 -21.89 -9.06
N ASN A 346 -22.21 -23.05 -8.51
CA ASN A 346 -22.10 -24.33 -9.21
C ASN A 346 -22.99 -24.37 -10.44
N LEU A 347 -24.21 -23.84 -10.36
CA LEU A 347 -25.13 -23.72 -11.50
C LEU A 347 -24.55 -22.79 -12.57
N ALA A 348 -23.99 -21.64 -12.19
CA ALA A 348 -23.33 -20.73 -13.13
C ALA A 348 -22.13 -21.40 -13.83
N VAL A 349 -21.28 -22.10 -13.07
CA VAL A 349 -20.15 -22.87 -13.63
C VAL A 349 -20.64 -23.99 -14.56
N ALA A 350 -21.72 -24.68 -14.20
CA ALA A 350 -22.32 -25.71 -15.04
C ALA A 350 -22.86 -25.12 -16.35
N ARG A 351 -23.55 -23.97 -16.30
CA ARG A 351 -24.02 -23.23 -17.48
C ARG A 351 -22.87 -22.85 -18.40
N VAL A 352 -21.77 -22.32 -17.87
CA VAL A 352 -20.57 -21.99 -18.65
C VAL A 352 -19.96 -23.25 -19.29
N LYS A 353 -19.81 -24.34 -18.54
CA LYS A 353 -19.27 -25.62 -19.07
C LYS A 353 -20.15 -26.21 -20.17
N GLN A 354 -21.46 -26.15 -20.00
CA GLN A 354 -22.42 -26.59 -21.00
C GLN A 354 -22.29 -25.76 -22.28
N GLU A 355 -22.14 -24.44 -22.15
CA GLU A 355 -22.03 -23.53 -23.28
C GLU A 355 -20.71 -23.71 -24.05
N VAL A 356 -19.60 -23.91 -23.33
CA VAL A 356 -18.30 -24.28 -23.93
C VAL A 356 -18.41 -25.59 -24.71
N LYS A 357 -19.08 -26.61 -24.15
CA LYS A 357 -19.29 -27.89 -24.85
C LYS A 357 -20.19 -27.73 -26.07
N ARG A 358 -21.26 -26.93 -25.98
CA ARG A 358 -22.20 -26.67 -27.08
C ARG A 358 -21.50 -25.99 -28.26
N CYS A 359 -20.53 -25.12 -27.99
CA CYS A 359 -19.84 -24.35 -29.01
C CYS A 359 -18.55 -25.01 -29.53
N SER A 360 -18.14 -26.20 -29.05
CA SER A 360 -16.80 -26.75 -29.32
C SER A 360 -16.49 -26.91 -30.81
N ASP A 361 -17.46 -27.41 -31.58
CA ASP A 361 -17.26 -27.73 -32.99
C ASP A 361 -17.20 -26.46 -33.84
N ALA A 362 -18.09 -25.50 -33.56
CA ALA A 362 -18.08 -24.19 -34.19
C ALA A 362 -16.81 -23.39 -33.81
N GLU A 363 -16.30 -23.56 -32.60
CA GLU A 363 -15.07 -22.93 -32.13
C GLU A 363 -13.85 -23.51 -32.86
N ALA A 364 -13.84 -24.81 -33.16
CA ALA A 364 -12.78 -25.43 -33.95
C ALA A 364 -12.74 -24.89 -35.38
N GLU A 365 -13.90 -24.68 -36.01
CA GLU A 365 -13.99 -24.06 -37.34
C GLU A 365 -13.61 -22.58 -37.32
N LEU A 366 -14.05 -21.82 -36.31
CA LEU A 366 -13.65 -20.43 -36.12
C LEU A 366 -12.12 -20.32 -36.03
N ARG A 367 -11.48 -21.18 -35.23
CA ARG A 367 -10.01 -21.16 -35.07
C ARG A 367 -9.26 -21.45 -36.36
N LYS A 368 -9.79 -22.30 -37.25
CA LYS A 368 -9.20 -22.54 -38.57
C LYS A 368 -9.29 -21.32 -39.49
N ALA A 369 -10.35 -20.52 -39.35
CA ALA A 369 -10.56 -19.31 -40.14
C ALA A 369 -9.79 -18.09 -39.60
N MET A 370 -9.36 -18.12 -38.35
CA MET A 370 -8.59 -17.03 -37.72
C MET A 370 -7.17 -16.94 -38.26
N HIS A 371 -6.60 -15.73 -38.25
CA HIS A 371 -5.19 -15.53 -38.58
C HIS A 371 -4.28 -16.32 -37.61
N PRO A 372 -3.21 -17.00 -38.07
CA PRO A 372 -2.38 -17.86 -37.22
C PRO A 372 -1.85 -17.20 -35.94
N ALA A 373 -1.41 -15.94 -36.03
CA ALA A 373 -0.94 -15.16 -34.87
C ALA A 373 -2.04 -14.92 -33.83
N VAL A 374 -3.28 -14.66 -34.27
CA VAL A 374 -4.42 -14.46 -33.38
C VAL A 374 -4.86 -15.79 -32.77
N ALA A 375 -4.93 -16.85 -33.58
CA ALA A 375 -5.29 -18.19 -33.15
C ALA A 375 -4.32 -18.73 -32.07
N LYS A 376 -3.02 -18.42 -32.17
CA LYS A 376 -1.99 -18.77 -31.17
C LYS A 376 -2.30 -18.15 -29.80
N VAL A 377 -2.52 -16.83 -29.73
CA VAL A 377 -2.79 -16.10 -28.47
C VAL A 377 -4.17 -16.46 -27.87
N MET A 378 -5.12 -16.78 -28.74
CA MET A 378 -6.48 -17.16 -28.37
C MET A 378 -6.65 -18.66 -28.10
N SER A 379 -5.57 -19.44 -28.19
CA SER A 379 -5.57 -20.87 -27.89
C SER A 379 -6.06 -21.14 -26.46
N GLY A 380 -6.95 -22.13 -26.32
CA GLY A 380 -7.56 -22.49 -25.04
C GLY A 380 -8.71 -21.57 -24.56
N LYS A 381 -8.99 -20.46 -25.24
CA LYS A 381 -10.11 -19.54 -24.91
C LYS A 381 -11.32 -19.85 -25.79
N SER A 382 -12.52 -19.92 -25.21
CA SER A 382 -13.77 -20.22 -25.96
C SER A 382 -14.51 -18.92 -26.28
N ILE A 383 -14.25 -18.36 -27.46
CA ILE A 383 -14.74 -17.06 -27.91
C ILE A 383 -16.25 -17.11 -28.16
N LEU A 384 -16.75 -18.15 -28.83
CA LEU A 384 -18.18 -18.28 -29.16
C LEU A 384 -19.02 -18.56 -27.91
N ALA A 385 -18.47 -19.31 -26.95
CA ALA A 385 -19.12 -19.51 -25.66
C ALA A 385 -19.22 -18.19 -24.88
N LEU A 386 -18.15 -17.39 -24.88
CA LEU A 386 -18.17 -16.04 -24.29
C LEU A 386 -19.18 -15.14 -25.01
N GLU A 387 -19.19 -15.11 -26.34
CA GLU A 387 -20.13 -14.33 -27.15
C GLU A 387 -21.59 -14.68 -26.81
N SER A 388 -21.89 -15.98 -26.70
CA SER A 388 -23.22 -16.45 -26.33
C SER A 388 -23.62 -16.01 -24.92
N LEU A 389 -22.70 -16.14 -23.96
CA LEU A 389 -22.92 -15.70 -22.58
C LEU A 389 -23.17 -14.19 -22.53
N LEU A 390 -22.32 -13.37 -23.16
CA LEU A 390 -22.48 -11.91 -23.20
C LEU A 390 -23.82 -11.48 -23.82
N LYS A 391 -24.25 -12.13 -24.90
CA LYS A 391 -25.57 -11.89 -25.49
C LYS A 391 -26.71 -12.28 -24.54
N SER A 392 -26.59 -13.42 -23.88
CA SER A 392 -27.64 -13.93 -22.97
C SER A 392 -27.80 -13.07 -21.71
N GLU A 393 -26.74 -12.41 -21.26
CA GLU A 393 -26.75 -11.51 -20.11
C GLU A 393 -27.00 -10.03 -20.51
N GLY A 394 -27.23 -9.76 -21.80
CA GLY A 394 -27.46 -8.43 -22.33
C GLY A 394 -26.29 -7.48 -22.05
N TYR A 395 -25.06 -7.90 -22.37
CA TYR A 395 -23.86 -7.08 -22.24
C TYR A 395 -23.84 -5.97 -23.30
N ASP A 396 -23.52 -4.76 -22.86
CA ASP A 396 -23.71 -3.53 -23.64
C ASP A 396 -22.62 -3.29 -24.71
N ASP A 397 -21.51 -4.05 -24.69
CA ASP A 397 -20.39 -3.92 -25.62
C ASP A 397 -20.02 -5.27 -26.27
N LEU A 398 -20.75 -5.65 -27.32
CA LEU A 398 -20.45 -6.87 -28.06
C LEU A 398 -19.27 -6.72 -29.03
N GLU A 399 -18.75 -5.51 -29.26
CA GLU A 399 -17.59 -5.28 -30.13
C GLU A 399 -16.32 -5.92 -29.58
N VAL A 400 -16.26 -6.16 -28.26
CA VAL A 400 -15.19 -6.91 -27.61
C VAL A 400 -14.93 -8.27 -28.28
N ILE A 401 -15.96 -8.91 -28.83
CA ILE A 401 -15.83 -10.19 -29.54
C ILE A 401 -15.07 -10.03 -30.85
N GLY A 402 -15.21 -8.89 -31.54
CA GLY A 402 -14.43 -8.55 -32.73
C GLY A 402 -12.94 -8.52 -32.43
N PHE A 403 -12.54 -7.87 -31.32
CA PHE A 403 -11.14 -7.85 -30.89
C PHE A 403 -10.57 -9.23 -30.56
N LEU A 404 -11.40 -10.16 -30.05
CA LEU A 404 -10.99 -11.54 -29.79
C LEU A 404 -10.82 -12.36 -31.08
N LYS A 405 -11.59 -12.05 -32.13
CA LYS A 405 -11.55 -12.76 -33.43
C LYS A 405 -10.47 -12.22 -34.37
N GLU A 406 -10.29 -10.91 -34.39
CA GLU A 406 -9.45 -10.21 -35.38
C GLU A 406 -8.14 -9.66 -34.78
N GLY A 407 -8.08 -9.50 -33.45
CA GLY A 407 -6.99 -8.84 -32.75
C GLY A 407 -7.21 -7.33 -32.59
N VAL A 408 -6.43 -6.72 -31.70
CA VAL A 408 -6.53 -5.30 -31.34
C VAL A 408 -5.63 -4.47 -32.26
N ARG A 409 -6.21 -3.43 -32.88
CA ARG A 409 -5.45 -2.46 -33.68
C ARG A 409 -4.72 -1.46 -32.78
N LEU A 410 -3.44 -1.19 -33.08
CA LEU A 410 -2.62 -0.28 -32.28
C LEU A 410 -2.73 1.19 -32.72
N VAL A 411 -3.21 1.43 -33.94
CA VAL A 411 -3.38 2.76 -34.57
C VAL A 411 -4.76 2.86 -35.19
N GLY A 412 -5.18 4.08 -35.54
CA GLY A 412 -6.53 4.37 -36.02
C GLY A 412 -7.40 4.96 -34.92
N THR A 413 -8.73 4.84 -35.05
CA THR A 413 -9.68 5.46 -34.12
C THR A 413 -10.50 4.39 -33.42
N SER A 414 -10.60 4.44 -32.08
CA SER A 414 -11.54 3.59 -31.35
C SER A 414 -12.98 4.07 -31.54
N GLN A 415 -13.90 3.12 -31.66
CA GLN A 415 -15.32 3.39 -31.43
C GLN A 415 -15.56 3.47 -29.92
N CYS A 416 -16.47 4.34 -29.48
CA CYS A 416 -16.84 4.46 -28.08
C CYS A 416 -18.18 3.76 -27.85
N PRO A 417 -18.21 2.57 -27.23
CA PRO A 417 -19.44 1.91 -26.84
C PRO A 417 -20.30 2.82 -25.94
N GLU A 418 -21.62 2.64 -25.97
CA GLU A 418 -22.56 3.47 -25.18
C GLU A 418 -22.31 3.40 -23.67
N CYS A 419 -21.76 2.28 -23.19
CA CYS A 419 -21.49 2.07 -21.77
C CYS A 419 -20.25 2.81 -21.23
N PHE A 420 -19.53 3.56 -22.07
CA PHE A 420 -18.37 4.36 -21.68
C PHE A 420 -18.58 5.84 -21.94
N ASP A 421 -17.96 6.66 -21.09
CA ASP A 421 -17.90 8.10 -21.30
C ASP A 421 -17.07 8.45 -22.54
N ARG A 422 -17.48 9.47 -23.26
CA ARG A 422 -16.75 9.96 -24.44
C ARG A 422 -15.66 10.95 -24.05
N LYS A 423 -14.43 10.71 -24.50
CA LYS A 423 -13.34 11.70 -24.50
C LYS A 423 -12.53 11.53 -25.76
N PHE A 424 -12.58 12.55 -26.61
CA PHE A 424 -11.87 12.53 -27.87
C PHE A 424 -10.46 13.12 -27.73
N VAL A 425 -9.46 12.32 -28.07
CA VAL A 425 -8.06 12.72 -28.23
C VAL A 425 -7.68 12.33 -29.66
N PRO A 426 -7.53 13.29 -30.60
CA PRO A 426 -7.22 12.98 -31.98
C PRO A 426 -5.79 12.47 -32.15
N ALA A 427 -5.61 11.58 -33.13
CA ALA A 427 -4.29 11.24 -33.66
C ALA A 427 -3.65 12.46 -34.32
N PHE A 428 -2.34 12.58 -34.17
CA PHE A 428 -1.53 13.62 -34.81
C PHE A 428 -0.83 13.12 -36.09
N LEU A 429 -0.76 11.81 -36.29
CA LEU A 429 -0.20 11.16 -37.47
C LEU A 429 -1.21 10.16 -38.04
N THR A 430 -1.27 10.06 -39.36
CA THR A 430 -1.98 8.96 -40.02
C THR A 430 -1.14 7.67 -39.96
N GLU A 431 -1.79 6.51 -40.11
CA GLU A 431 -1.09 5.22 -40.20
C GLU A 431 -0.09 5.20 -41.37
N THR A 432 -0.45 5.80 -42.50
CA THR A 432 0.44 5.91 -43.68
C THR A 432 1.67 6.77 -43.38
N GLU A 433 1.51 7.93 -42.75
CA GLU A 433 2.63 8.80 -42.36
C GLU A 433 3.52 8.13 -41.30
N LEU A 434 2.90 7.43 -40.35
CA LEU A 434 3.61 6.67 -39.34
C LEU A 434 4.49 5.61 -40.00
N MET A 435 3.95 4.79 -40.91
CA MET A 435 4.71 3.74 -41.59
C MET A 435 5.79 4.31 -42.53
N ALA A 436 5.47 5.35 -43.32
CA ALA A 436 6.41 5.96 -44.26
C ALA A 436 7.66 6.55 -43.59
N SER A 437 7.57 6.95 -42.32
CA SER A 437 8.70 7.49 -41.56
C SER A 437 9.34 6.49 -40.60
N ALA A 438 8.90 5.23 -40.60
CA ALA A 438 9.34 4.19 -39.67
C ALA A 438 10.85 3.90 -39.76
N ALA A 439 11.42 3.74 -40.97
CA ALA A 439 12.84 3.46 -41.16
C ALA A 439 13.74 4.61 -40.64
N THR A 440 13.36 5.87 -40.91
CA THR A 440 14.10 7.05 -40.44
C THR A 440 14.01 7.20 -38.92
N ARG A 441 12.82 7.00 -38.34
CA ARG A 441 12.63 7.03 -36.88
C ARG A 441 13.43 5.92 -36.21
N ARG A 442 13.38 4.69 -36.73
CA ARG A 442 14.16 3.56 -36.25
C ARG A 442 15.66 3.88 -36.19
N LYS A 443 16.22 4.44 -37.27
CA LYS A 443 17.62 4.88 -37.31
C LYS A 443 17.93 5.92 -36.23
N SER A 444 17.03 6.89 -36.02
CA SER A 444 17.18 7.90 -34.97
C SER A 444 17.13 7.28 -33.56
N LEU A 445 16.16 6.40 -33.29
CA LEU A 445 16.00 5.73 -32.00
C LEU A 445 17.21 4.87 -31.65
N LEU A 446 17.71 4.08 -32.61
CA LEU A 446 18.89 3.23 -32.42
C LEU A 446 20.19 4.04 -32.25
N SER A 447 20.25 5.28 -32.75
CA SER A 447 21.41 6.17 -32.56
C SER A 447 21.45 6.86 -31.19
N LYS A 448 20.34 6.86 -30.45
CA LYS A 448 20.27 7.44 -29.10
C LYS A 448 20.84 6.44 -28.09
N PHE A 449 22.06 6.69 -27.66
CA PHE A 449 22.63 6.01 -26.49
C PHE A 449 22.18 6.74 -25.23
N GLU A 450 21.09 6.27 -24.62
CA GLU A 450 20.72 6.72 -23.27
C GLU A 450 21.50 5.88 -22.25
N ARG A 451 22.13 6.54 -21.28
CA ARG A 451 22.74 5.84 -20.14
C ARG A 451 21.59 5.27 -19.30
N VAL A 452 21.34 3.99 -19.46
CA VAL A 452 20.43 3.23 -18.58
C VAL A 452 21.25 2.77 -17.38
N ASP A 453 20.66 2.85 -16.19
CA ASP A 453 21.27 2.28 -15.00
C ASP A 453 21.51 0.77 -15.21
N PRO A 454 22.72 0.25 -14.93
CA PRO A 454 23.03 -1.17 -15.19
C PRO A 454 22.07 -2.14 -14.48
N GLU A 455 21.56 -1.77 -13.31
CA GLU A 455 20.62 -2.60 -12.55
C GLU A 455 19.21 -2.54 -13.14
N GLU A 456 18.74 -1.36 -13.54
CA GLU A 456 17.48 -1.24 -14.28
C GLU A 456 17.52 -2.00 -15.62
N ALA A 457 18.65 -1.98 -16.32
CA ALA A 457 18.85 -2.75 -17.55
C ALA A 457 18.82 -4.26 -17.29
N ARG A 458 19.43 -4.72 -16.19
CA ARG A 458 19.40 -6.13 -15.77
C ARG A 458 17.98 -6.59 -15.45
N ILE A 459 17.26 -5.84 -14.60
CA ILE A 459 15.89 -6.13 -14.21
C ILE A 459 14.96 -6.13 -15.43
N LEU A 460 15.13 -5.16 -16.33
CA LEU A 460 14.36 -5.07 -17.57
C LEU A 460 14.60 -6.28 -18.48
N LYS A 461 15.86 -6.73 -18.58
CA LYS A 461 16.23 -7.90 -19.37
C LYS A 461 15.62 -9.17 -18.80
N GLU A 462 15.74 -9.38 -17.48
CA GLU A 462 15.16 -10.54 -16.78
C GLU A 462 13.64 -10.60 -16.98
N ALA A 463 12.93 -9.49 -16.76
CA ALA A 463 11.48 -9.45 -16.97
C ALA A 463 11.08 -9.66 -18.45
N THR A 464 11.92 -9.23 -19.40
CA THR A 464 11.70 -9.47 -20.83
C THR A 464 11.95 -10.93 -21.19
N ASP A 465 12.96 -11.57 -20.61
CA ASP A 465 13.25 -12.99 -20.82
C ASP A 465 12.16 -13.89 -20.26
N GLU A 466 11.59 -13.53 -19.10
CA GLU A 466 10.40 -14.19 -18.57
C GLU A 466 9.21 -14.10 -19.54
N GLU A 467 9.01 -12.94 -20.17
CA GLU A 467 7.95 -12.74 -21.18
C GLU A 467 8.17 -13.57 -22.45
N VAL A 468 9.42 -13.70 -22.90
CA VAL A 468 9.79 -14.61 -24.00
C VAL A 468 9.54 -16.07 -23.59
N ALA A 469 9.95 -16.47 -22.38
CA ALA A 469 9.72 -17.83 -21.87
C ALA A 469 8.22 -18.17 -21.72
N MET A 470 7.39 -17.17 -21.42
CA MET A 470 5.93 -17.31 -21.37
C MET A 470 5.27 -17.26 -22.77
N GLY A 471 6.04 -17.05 -23.84
CA GLY A 471 5.54 -16.94 -25.21
C GLY A 471 4.78 -15.65 -25.50
N PHE A 472 4.96 -14.60 -24.70
CA PHE A 472 4.37 -13.28 -24.94
C PHE A 472 5.20 -12.42 -25.90
N LEU A 473 6.48 -12.73 -26.05
CA LEU A 473 7.41 -12.08 -26.97
C LEU A 473 8.18 -13.13 -27.74
N GLU A 474 8.63 -12.76 -28.94
CA GLU A 474 9.43 -13.61 -29.81
C GLU A 474 10.78 -12.93 -30.08
N GLY A 475 11.83 -13.74 -30.24
CA GLY A 475 13.22 -13.28 -30.35
C GLY A 475 14.15 -13.99 -29.38
N PRO A 476 15.36 -13.44 -29.13
CA PRO A 476 15.85 -12.12 -29.57
C PRO A 476 16.31 -12.04 -31.05
N TYR A 477 16.06 -10.88 -31.68
CA TYR A 477 16.63 -10.45 -32.97
C TYR A 477 17.73 -9.43 -32.75
N TYR A 478 18.79 -9.50 -33.54
CA TYR A 478 19.99 -8.71 -33.31
C TYR A 478 20.35 -7.81 -34.49
N ASP A 479 19.84 -8.10 -35.67
CA ASP A 479 20.03 -7.27 -36.86
C ASP A 479 18.70 -6.83 -37.46
N GLN A 480 18.69 -5.60 -38.01
CA GLN A 480 17.51 -5.03 -38.66
C GLN A 480 17.10 -5.83 -39.90
N SER A 481 18.05 -6.41 -40.64
CA SER A 481 17.77 -7.22 -41.82
C SER A 481 16.96 -8.47 -41.48
N GLN A 482 17.19 -9.08 -40.32
CA GLN A 482 16.43 -10.25 -39.85
C GLN A 482 14.96 -9.91 -39.67
N ILE A 483 14.67 -8.74 -39.08
CA ILE A 483 13.30 -8.24 -38.91
C ILE A 483 12.70 -7.87 -40.27
N THR A 484 13.44 -7.17 -41.13
CA THR A 484 12.96 -6.79 -42.46
C THR A 484 12.61 -8.01 -43.32
N GLU A 485 13.42 -9.07 -43.27
CA GLU A 485 13.19 -10.32 -44.00
C GLU A 485 11.97 -11.06 -43.46
N LEU A 486 11.87 -11.16 -42.13
CA LEU A 486 10.78 -11.81 -41.41
C LEU A 486 9.42 -11.12 -41.62
N LEU A 487 9.42 -9.79 -41.69
CA LEU A 487 8.26 -8.97 -42.01
C LEU A 487 7.95 -8.91 -43.51
N GLY A 488 8.90 -9.29 -44.36
CA GLY A 488 8.81 -9.03 -45.81
C GLY A 488 8.73 -7.54 -46.18
N THR A 489 8.94 -6.62 -45.21
CA THR A 489 8.90 -5.17 -45.41
C THR A 489 9.96 -4.47 -44.57
N ASN A 490 10.47 -3.34 -45.05
CA ASN A 490 11.38 -2.47 -44.30
C ASN A 490 10.64 -1.41 -43.47
N ASP A 491 9.33 -1.29 -43.67
CA ASP A 491 8.46 -0.28 -43.06
C ASP A 491 7.97 -0.75 -41.70
N TRP A 492 8.89 -0.89 -40.76
CA TRP A 492 8.62 -1.34 -39.39
C TRP A 492 9.30 -0.47 -38.35
N THR A 493 8.72 -0.44 -37.14
CA THR A 493 9.16 0.45 -36.07
C THR A 493 9.82 -0.33 -34.92
N VAL A 494 10.74 0.33 -34.23
CA VAL A 494 11.28 -0.15 -32.94
C VAL A 494 10.56 0.60 -31.82
N ILE A 495 10.15 -0.13 -30.79
CA ILE A 495 9.65 0.46 -29.55
C ILE A 495 10.66 0.13 -28.46
N ARG A 496 11.26 1.16 -27.88
CA ARG A 496 12.19 0.97 -26.77
C ARG A 496 11.42 0.67 -25.51
N ARG A 497 11.90 -0.31 -24.75
CA ARG A 497 11.33 -0.68 -23.46
C ARG A 497 12.13 -0.04 -22.32
N PHE A 498 11.44 0.34 -21.25
CA PHE A 498 12.04 0.74 -19.99
C PHE A 498 11.34 0.04 -18.82
N VAL A 499 11.95 0.02 -17.64
CA VAL A 499 11.35 -0.58 -16.44
C VAL A 499 10.92 0.51 -15.46
N LEU A 500 9.74 0.34 -14.86
CA LEU A 500 9.28 1.12 -13.73
C LEU A 500 9.21 0.21 -12.50
N LEU A 501 9.94 0.57 -11.43
CA LEU A 501 9.90 -0.15 -10.16
C LEU A 501 8.79 0.44 -9.29
N GLN A 502 7.71 -0.32 -9.04
CA GLN A 502 6.52 0.19 -8.36
C GLN A 502 6.34 -0.41 -6.95
N GLY A 503 6.03 0.45 -5.98
CA GLY A 503 5.71 0.07 -4.60
C GLY A 503 6.94 -0.21 -3.72
N ALA A 504 6.70 -0.53 -2.45
CA ALA A 504 7.77 -0.83 -1.49
C ALA A 504 8.58 -2.10 -1.86
N GLU A 505 7.98 -2.98 -2.67
CA GLU A 505 8.59 -4.22 -3.18
C GLU A 505 9.43 -4.01 -4.44
N LEU A 506 9.54 -2.77 -4.96
CA LEU A 506 10.23 -2.45 -6.21
C LEU A 506 9.83 -3.37 -7.37
N LYS A 507 8.54 -3.69 -7.46
CA LYS A 507 8.04 -4.66 -8.45
C LYS A 507 8.32 -4.14 -9.86
N PRO A 508 9.04 -4.89 -10.71
CA PRO A 508 9.36 -4.43 -12.05
C PRO A 508 8.12 -4.45 -12.94
N ARG A 509 7.88 -3.33 -13.61
CA ARG A 509 6.88 -3.18 -14.67
C ARG A 509 7.61 -2.80 -15.95
N PRO A 510 7.82 -3.75 -16.88
CA PRO A 510 8.34 -3.43 -18.21
C PRO A 510 7.29 -2.63 -18.97
N ILE A 511 7.69 -1.50 -19.55
CA ILE A 511 6.82 -0.57 -20.27
C ILE A 511 7.40 -0.32 -21.65
N ASP A 512 6.59 -0.55 -22.68
CA ASP A 512 6.90 -0.21 -24.06
C ASP A 512 6.67 1.29 -24.28
N ASN A 513 7.72 2.03 -24.65
CA ASN A 513 7.67 3.48 -24.80
C ASN A 513 7.04 3.89 -26.15
N CYS A 514 5.73 3.65 -26.27
CA CYS A 514 4.94 3.99 -27.46
C CYS A 514 4.84 5.51 -27.72
N LEU A 515 5.23 6.33 -26.74
CA LEU A 515 5.35 7.78 -26.91
C LEU A 515 6.61 8.13 -27.70
N GLU A 516 7.76 7.57 -27.33
CA GLU A 516 9.04 7.83 -28.00
C GLU A 516 9.06 7.29 -29.43
N SER A 517 8.42 6.14 -29.67
CA SER A 517 8.27 5.58 -31.02
C SER A 517 7.23 6.31 -31.89
N GLN A 518 6.52 7.29 -31.30
CA GLN A 518 5.39 8.01 -31.90
C GLN A 518 4.18 7.14 -32.25
N LEU A 519 4.14 5.88 -31.82
CA LEU A 519 2.99 5.00 -32.05
C LEU A 519 1.70 5.60 -31.47
N ASN A 520 1.76 6.21 -30.29
CA ASN A 520 0.62 6.89 -29.66
C ASN A 520 0.06 8.04 -30.52
N ALA A 521 0.88 8.67 -31.36
CA ALA A 521 0.44 9.75 -32.23
C ALA A 521 -0.42 9.24 -33.39
N GLY A 522 -0.37 7.95 -33.71
CA GLY A 522 -1.21 7.29 -34.71
C GLY A 522 -2.57 6.82 -34.20
N TYR A 523 -2.88 6.98 -32.91
CA TYR A 523 -4.11 6.49 -32.29
C TYR A 523 -5.00 7.63 -31.80
N SER A 524 -6.27 7.60 -32.22
CA SER A 524 -7.32 8.47 -31.71
C SER A 524 -8.11 7.74 -30.63
N SER A 525 -8.05 8.24 -29.39
CA SER A 525 -8.88 7.73 -28.30
C SER A 525 -10.23 8.43 -28.30
N SER A 526 -11.32 7.68 -28.27
CA SER A 526 -12.69 8.23 -28.10
C SER A 526 -13.31 7.91 -26.74
N ILE A 527 -12.66 7.03 -25.95
CA ILE A 527 -13.18 6.47 -24.70
C ILE A 527 -12.53 7.14 -23.49
N HIS A 528 -13.34 7.49 -22.50
CA HIS A 528 -12.92 7.84 -21.15
C HIS A 528 -13.29 6.74 -20.16
N LEU A 529 -12.28 6.06 -19.63
CA LEU A 529 -12.47 5.10 -18.54
C LEU A 529 -12.53 5.85 -17.21
N ARG A 530 -13.71 5.89 -16.59
CA ARG A 530 -13.82 6.27 -15.17
C ARG A 530 -13.45 5.07 -14.32
N LEU A 531 -12.32 5.17 -13.63
CA LEU A 531 -11.94 4.19 -12.63
C LEU A 531 -12.85 4.37 -11.41
N GLN A 532 -13.48 3.28 -11.00
CA GLN A 532 -14.26 3.23 -9.77
C GLN A 532 -13.30 2.90 -8.62
N ASP A 533 -13.17 3.81 -7.68
CA ASP A 533 -12.34 3.64 -6.48
C ASP A 533 -13.16 3.12 -5.29
N SER A 534 -12.52 3.04 -4.12
CA SER A 534 -13.16 2.64 -2.89
C SER A 534 -14.34 3.52 -2.50
N ASP A 535 -14.31 4.80 -2.88
CA ASP A 535 -15.33 5.78 -2.51
C ASP A 535 -16.58 5.55 -3.36
N TYR A 536 -16.41 5.24 -4.65
CA TYR A 536 -17.50 4.79 -5.51
C TYR A 536 -18.20 3.55 -4.97
N ILE A 537 -17.43 2.53 -4.56
CA ILE A 537 -17.98 1.29 -3.98
C ILE A 537 -18.72 1.58 -2.66
N SER A 538 -18.15 2.43 -1.82
CA SER A 538 -18.74 2.80 -0.52
C SER A 538 -20.02 3.61 -0.68
N ALA A 539 -20.03 4.57 -1.61
CA ALA A 539 -21.21 5.37 -1.94
C ALA A 539 -22.33 4.50 -2.54
N MET A 540 -21.98 3.55 -3.41
CA MET A 540 -22.93 2.57 -3.95
C MET A 540 -23.52 1.70 -2.83
N ALA A 541 -22.69 1.15 -1.93
CA ALA A 541 -23.16 0.34 -0.81
C ALA A 541 -24.08 1.15 0.14
N LEU A 542 -23.75 2.41 0.40
CA LEU A 542 -24.58 3.31 1.20
C LEU A 542 -25.91 3.61 0.52
N HIS A 543 -25.92 3.86 -0.78
CA HIS A 543 -27.14 4.06 -1.55
C HIS A 543 -28.04 2.83 -1.44
N VAL A 544 -27.51 1.63 -1.67
CA VAL A 544 -28.24 0.36 -1.51
C VAL A 544 -28.83 0.23 -0.10
N ALA A 545 -28.05 0.50 0.93
CA ALA A 545 -28.51 0.41 2.31
C ALA A 545 -29.68 1.37 2.57
N ARG A 546 -29.65 2.59 2.01
CA ARG A 546 -30.74 3.57 2.10
C ARG A 546 -32.00 3.08 1.38
N GLU A 547 -31.90 2.64 0.13
CA GLU A 547 -33.03 2.14 -0.65
C GLU A 547 -33.75 0.98 0.06
N VAL A 548 -32.97 0.05 0.61
CA VAL A 548 -33.49 -1.09 1.40
C VAL A 548 -34.13 -0.62 2.70
N SER A 549 -33.53 0.36 3.39
CA SER A 549 -34.09 0.93 4.63
C SER A 549 -35.42 1.65 4.41
N GLU A 550 -35.64 2.22 3.23
CA GLU A 550 -36.87 2.90 2.84
C GLU A 550 -37.99 1.93 2.38
N GLY A 551 -37.79 0.61 2.58
CA GLY A 551 -38.81 -0.40 2.31
C GLY A 551 -38.90 -0.85 0.85
N ARG A 552 -37.96 -0.45 -0.01
CA ARG A 552 -37.86 -1.00 -1.36
C ARG A 552 -37.22 -2.39 -1.28
N ALA A 553 -37.86 -3.39 -1.90
CA ALA A 553 -37.26 -4.73 -1.95
C ALA A 553 -35.96 -4.68 -2.75
N HIS A 554 -34.94 -5.44 -2.35
CA HIS A 554 -33.66 -5.56 -3.08
C HIS A 554 -33.87 -5.92 -4.56
N ASN A 555 -34.95 -6.63 -4.87
CA ASN A 555 -35.29 -7.07 -6.23
C ASN A 555 -36.01 -5.96 -7.05
N ASP A 556 -36.68 -5.02 -6.38
CA ASP A 556 -37.38 -3.89 -6.99
C ASP A 556 -36.43 -2.69 -7.23
N ALA A 557 -35.24 -2.71 -6.62
CA ALA A 557 -34.14 -1.79 -6.91
C ALA A 557 -33.38 -2.08 -8.22
N SER A 558 -33.94 -2.95 -9.08
CA SER A 558 -33.60 -3.21 -10.49
C SER A 558 -32.24 -3.89 -10.79
N GLU A 559 -32.20 -4.64 -11.90
CA GLU A 559 -31.09 -5.46 -12.43
C GLU A 559 -29.67 -4.91 -12.17
N TRP A 560 -29.03 -5.38 -11.11
CA TRP A 560 -27.65 -5.04 -10.81
C TRP A 560 -26.70 -5.79 -11.74
N LYS A 561 -26.20 -5.09 -12.77
CA LYS A 561 -25.10 -5.57 -13.63
C LYS A 561 -23.76 -5.11 -13.07
N GLY A 562 -23.06 -6.00 -12.37
CA GLY A 562 -21.69 -5.74 -11.91
C GLY A 562 -20.66 -5.99 -13.03
N LYS A 563 -19.65 -5.12 -13.13
CA LYS A 563 -18.46 -5.35 -13.99
C LYS A 563 -17.27 -5.68 -13.10
N THR A 564 -16.69 -6.88 -13.25
CA THR A 564 -15.45 -7.26 -12.57
C THR A 564 -14.27 -6.99 -13.50
N LEU A 565 -13.39 -6.08 -13.10
CA LEU A 565 -12.19 -5.73 -13.86
C LEU A 565 -10.95 -6.02 -13.03
N ASP A 566 -10.55 -7.29 -12.97
CA ASP A 566 -9.17 -7.62 -12.64
C ASP A 566 -8.76 -8.93 -13.33
N LEU A 567 -7.99 -8.78 -14.41
CA LEU A 567 -7.36 -9.90 -15.10
C LEU A 567 -5.85 -9.71 -14.99
N SER A 568 -5.16 -10.72 -14.48
CA SER A 568 -3.71 -10.72 -14.43
C SER A 568 -3.15 -10.62 -15.85
N LYS A 569 -2.34 -9.57 -16.12
CA LYS A 569 -1.74 -9.31 -17.44
C LYS A 569 -2.80 -9.14 -18.57
N ALA A 570 -3.96 -8.55 -18.27
CA ALA A 570 -5.12 -8.44 -19.15
C ALA A 570 -4.81 -8.13 -20.63
N TYR A 571 -4.00 -7.10 -20.91
CA TYR A 571 -3.69 -6.69 -22.29
C TYR A 571 -2.78 -7.68 -23.04
N LYS A 572 -1.98 -8.48 -22.33
CA LYS A 572 -1.10 -9.52 -22.91
C LYS A 572 -1.86 -10.79 -23.29
N GLN A 573 -3.13 -10.88 -22.90
CA GLN A 573 -4.01 -11.99 -23.26
C GLN A 573 -4.79 -11.74 -24.54
N LEU A 574 -4.60 -10.57 -25.18
CA LEU A 574 -5.26 -10.22 -26.44
C LEU A 574 -4.22 -10.21 -27.55
N ALA A 575 -4.59 -10.77 -28.71
CA ALA A 575 -3.75 -10.71 -29.89
C ALA A 575 -3.73 -9.28 -30.45
N ILE A 576 -2.60 -8.88 -31.02
CA ILE A 576 -2.53 -7.68 -31.86
C ILE A 576 -3.10 -8.05 -33.23
N HIS A 577 -3.83 -7.11 -33.85
CA HIS A 577 -4.38 -7.31 -35.19
C HIS A 577 -3.25 -7.59 -36.20
N PRO A 578 -3.39 -8.55 -37.13
CA PRO A 578 -2.31 -8.96 -38.05
C PRO A 578 -1.69 -7.82 -38.86
N SER A 579 -2.48 -6.81 -39.26
CA SER A 579 -1.96 -5.61 -39.93
C SER A 579 -1.01 -4.77 -39.06
N SER A 580 -0.79 -5.16 -37.80
CA SER A 580 0.07 -4.49 -36.83
C SER A 580 1.10 -5.44 -36.18
N ALA A 581 1.22 -6.71 -36.61
CA ALA A 581 1.85 -7.78 -35.78
C ALA A 581 2.82 -8.76 -36.46
N GLU A 582 3.30 -8.58 -37.69
CA GLU A 582 4.29 -9.52 -38.26
C GLU A 582 5.60 -9.54 -37.42
N ASN A 583 6.32 -10.69 -37.37
CA ASN A 583 7.49 -11.12 -36.53
C ASN A 583 7.09 -12.21 -35.49
N ALA A 584 7.79 -13.36 -35.24
CA ALA A 584 9.23 -13.63 -35.26
C ALA A 584 9.71 -15.08 -34.81
N ASP A 585 10.76 -15.76 -35.36
CA ASP A 585 11.55 -16.79 -34.58
C ASP A 585 13.00 -17.22 -35.03
N SER A 586 13.84 -17.52 -34.01
CA SER A 586 15.01 -18.42 -33.83
C SER A 586 16.44 -18.22 -34.42
N THR A 587 17.44 -18.31 -33.51
CA THR A 587 18.85 -18.81 -33.65
C THR A 587 19.99 -17.78 -33.54
N ALA A 588 20.36 -17.43 -32.30
CA ALA A 588 21.52 -16.59 -31.97
C ALA A 588 22.49 -17.24 -30.95
N SER A 589 22.64 -18.56 -31.01
CA SER A 589 23.56 -19.30 -30.12
C SER A 589 24.99 -19.38 -30.66
N ALA A 590 25.28 -18.92 -31.87
CA ALA A 590 26.60 -19.10 -32.51
C ALA A 590 27.53 -17.87 -32.47
N PHE A 591 26.98 -16.66 -32.27
CA PHE A 591 27.76 -15.42 -32.33
C PHE A 591 28.37 -15.00 -30.98
N LEU A 592 27.75 -15.43 -29.87
CA LEU A 592 28.19 -15.07 -28.52
C LEU A 592 29.46 -15.83 -28.08
N ASP A 593 29.73 -17.00 -28.65
CA ASP A 593 31.00 -17.73 -28.47
C ASP A 593 32.17 -17.05 -29.21
N ALA A 594 31.90 -16.35 -30.32
CA ALA A 594 32.93 -15.70 -31.14
C ALA A 594 33.40 -14.34 -30.58
N LEU A 595 32.60 -13.70 -29.71
CA LEU A 595 32.91 -12.40 -29.10
C LEU A 595 33.59 -12.49 -27.73
N GLY A 596 33.96 -13.69 -27.27
CA GLY A 596 34.67 -13.86 -26.00
C GLY A 596 33.84 -13.51 -24.76
N TRP A 597 32.52 -13.34 -24.92
CA TRP A 597 31.59 -13.22 -23.81
C TRP A 597 31.36 -14.60 -23.21
N ARG A 598 32.19 -14.93 -22.22
CA ARG A 598 31.87 -16.02 -21.31
C ARG A 598 30.59 -15.62 -20.58
N HIS A 599 29.47 -16.20 -21.01
CA HIS A 599 28.33 -16.35 -20.13
C HIS A 599 28.85 -16.99 -18.83
N ALA A 600 28.34 -16.54 -17.68
CA ALA A 600 28.09 -17.52 -16.64
C ALA A 600 27.13 -18.52 -17.28
N LYS A 601 27.68 -19.62 -17.83
CA LYS A 601 26.94 -20.87 -18.03
C LYS A 601 26.07 -21.00 -16.80
N THR A 602 24.74 -21.03 -16.97
CA THR A 602 23.73 -21.35 -15.93
C THR A 602 24.43 -21.57 -14.62
N GLY A 603 24.67 -20.46 -13.89
CA GLY A 603 25.64 -20.41 -12.80
C GLY A 603 25.48 -21.68 -12.00
N ALA A 604 26.57 -22.43 -11.82
CA ALA A 604 26.54 -23.76 -11.21
C ALA A 604 25.49 -23.74 -10.10
N LYS A 605 24.49 -24.64 -10.13
CA LYS A 605 23.35 -24.69 -9.21
C LYS A 605 23.87 -24.95 -7.79
N GLY A 606 24.43 -23.88 -7.25
CA GLY A 606 25.37 -23.84 -6.18
C GLY A 606 24.67 -23.31 -4.95
N ILE A 607 25.19 -23.71 -3.81
CA ILE A 607 24.68 -23.32 -2.52
C ILE A 607 25.80 -22.62 -1.77
N GLY A 608 25.44 -21.51 -1.14
CA GLY A 608 26.35 -20.68 -0.38
C GLY A 608 25.82 -20.43 1.01
N LEU A 609 26.71 -20.38 1.99
CA LEU A 609 26.42 -19.91 3.34
C LEU A 609 27.50 -18.92 3.74
N ALA A 610 27.07 -17.80 4.31
CA ALA A 610 27.92 -16.91 5.08
C ALA A 610 27.28 -16.73 6.46
N ALA A 611 27.95 -17.20 7.50
CA ALA A 611 27.45 -17.21 8.87
C ALA A 611 28.39 -16.41 9.78
N HIS A 612 27.83 -15.67 10.72
CA HIS A 612 28.56 -14.93 11.73
C HIS A 612 27.97 -15.22 13.11
N ASP A 613 28.81 -15.64 14.06
CA ASP A 613 28.43 -15.80 15.45
C ASP A 613 28.74 -14.52 16.24
N CYS A 614 27.69 -13.75 16.54
CA CYS A 614 27.80 -12.50 17.29
C CYS A 614 28.38 -12.66 18.70
N PHE A 615 28.38 -13.88 19.28
CA PHE A 615 28.92 -14.11 20.61
C PHE A 615 30.42 -14.37 20.59
N SER A 616 30.89 -15.26 19.70
CA SER A 616 32.31 -15.59 19.59
C SER A 616 33.08 -14.67 18.64
N GLY A 617 32.38 -13.89 17.82
CA GLY A 617 32.96 -13.10 16.74
C GLY A 617 33.47 -13.93 15.56
N THR A 618 33.19 -15.24 15.55
CA THR A 618 33.70 -16.18 14.54
C THR A 618 32.78 -16.21 13.32
N GLY A 619 33.35 -16.14 12.13
CA GLY A 619 32.65 -16.32 10.86
C GLY A 619 32.92 -17.65 10.19
N TRP A 620 31.98 -18.11 9.38
CA TRP A 620 32.15 -19.24 8.47
C TRP A 620 31.57 -18.92 7.09
N VAL A 621 32.26 -19.37 6.04
CA VAL A 621 31.75 -19.31 4.67
C VAL A 621 31.82 -20.71 4.07
N PHE A 622 30.70 -21.21 3.55
CA PHE A 622 30.62 -22.50 2.87
C PHE A 622 30.14 -22.36 1.43
N THR A 623 30.72 -23.16 0.53
CA THR A 623 30.30 -23.34 -0.86
C THR A 623 30.01 -24.80 -1.17
N GLY A 624 29.09 -25.06 -2.09
CA GLY A 624 28.77 -26.40 -2.55
C GLY A 624 27.86 -26.39 -3.77
N LYS A 625 27.50 -27.58 -4.25
CA LYS A 625 26.61 -27.75 -5.41
C LYS A 625 25.49 -28.72 -5.06
N VAL A 626 24.29 -28.43 -5.55
CA VAL A 626 23.18 -29.37 -5.42
C VAL A 626 23.48 -30.59 -6.31
N PRO A 627 23.40 -31.82 -5.78
CA PRO A 627 23.64 -33.03 -6.58
C PRO A 627 22.67 -33.16 -7.77
N LEU A 628 23.20 -33.57 -8.92
CA LEU A 628 22.44 -33.66 -10.18
C LEU A 628 21.17 -34.50 -10.06
N GLN A 629 21.22 -35.59 -9.29
CA GLN A 629 20.07 -36.48 -9.09
C GLN A 629 18.85 -35.77 -8.46
N LEU A 630 19.08 -34.85 -7.51
CA LEU A 630 18.00 -34.05 -6.91
C LEU A 630 17.48 -33.00 -7.89
N LEU A 631 18.39 -32.37 -8.64
CA LEU A 631 18.03 -31.38 -9.64
C LEU A 631 17.17 -31.96 -10.76
N GLU A 632 17.48 -33.18 -11.21
CA GLU A 632 16.67 -33.90 -12.21
C GLU A 632 15.30 -34.29 -11.64
N SER A 633 15.26 -34.74 -10.39
CA SER A 633 14.01 -35.08 -9.69
C SER A 633 13.08 -33.86 -9.56
N TRP A 634 13.60 -32.73 -9.07
CA TRP A 634 12.81 -31.51 -8.96
C TRP A 634 12.43 -30.96 -10.34
N LYS A 635 13.33 -31.02 -11.32
CA LYS A 635 13.02 -30.60 -12.70
C LYS A 635 11.86 -31.37 -13.31
N ALA A 636 11.74 -32.66 -13.02
CA ALA A 636 10.61 -33.48 -13.47
C ALA A 636 9.28 -33.06 -12.83
N GLU A 637 9.30 -32.45 -11.64
CA GLU A 637 8.10 -32.07 -10.89
C GLU A 637 7.68 -30.61 -11.10
N VAL A 638 8.62 -29.67 -10.96
CA VAL A 638 8.39 -28.21 -10.97
C VAL A 638 8.90 -27.51 -12.24
N GLY A 639 9.58 -28.22 -13.14
CA GLY A 639 10.08 -27.68 -14.41
C GLY A 639 11.49 -27.06 -14.30
N GLU A 640 11.85 -26.21 -15.27
CA GLU A 640 13.22 -25.67 -15.37
C GLU A 640 13.59 -24.66 -14.26
N GLN A 641 12.59 -24.07 -13.59
CA GLN A 641 12.78 -23.04 -12.56
C GLN A 641 12.92 -23.66 -11.16
N LEU A 642 14.16 -24.01 -10.77
CA LEU A 642 14.48 -24.71 -9.51
C LEU A 642 15.02 -23.81 -8.38
N ILE A 643 14.88 -22.49 -8.51
CA ILE A 643 15.53 -21.52 -7.61
C ILE A 643 15.06 -21.72 -6.16
N CYS A 644 13.76 -21.93 -5.97
CA CYS A 644 13.16 -22.13 -4.65
C CYS A 644 13.72 -23.37 -3.94
N GLU A 645 13.82 -24.49 -4.66
CA GLU A 645 14.32 -25.75 -4.12
C GLU A 645 15.81 -25.67 -3.81
N ILE A 646 16.60 -25.01 -4.67
CA ILE A 646 18.04 -24.80 -4.46
C ILE A 646 18.27 -23.94 -3.21
N GLU A 647 17.53 -22.86 -3.03
CA GLU A 647 17.68 -21.98 -1.87
C GLU A 647 17.21 -22.64 -0.57
N MET A 648 16.11 -23.40 -0.60
CA MET A 648 15.69 -24.19 0.57
C MET A 648 16.71 -25.30 0.89
N PHE A 649 17.31 -25.92 -0.12
CA PHE A 649 18.39 -26.89 0.06
C PHE A 649 19.63 -26.26 0.70
N ALA A 650 19.98 -25.01 0.36
CA ALA A 650 21.07 -24.28 0.98
C ALA A 650 20.84 -24.09 2.49
N VAL A 651 19.62 -23.78 2.92
CA VAL A 651 19.25 -23.68 4.35
C VAL A 651 19.43 -25.02 5.06
N LEU A 652 18.96 -26.12 4.46
CA LEU A 652 19.11 -27.47 5.03
C LEU A 652 20.57 -27.89 5.14
N ALA A 653 21.36 -27.64 4.09
CA ALA A 653 22.80 -27.91 4.08
C ALA A 653 23.51 -27.11 5.17
N SER A 654 23.10 -25.86 5.39
CA SER A 654 23.63 -24.98 6.43
C SER A 654 23.33 -25.49 7.84
N LEU A 655 22.07 -25.89 8.10
CA LEU A 655 21.68 -26.49 9.38
C LEU A 655 22.44 -27.78 9.66
N LEU A 656 22.57 -28.64 8.65
CA LEU A 656 23.29 -29.90 8.79
C LEU A 656 24.78 -29.67 9.03
N GLN A 657 25.39 -28.72 8.33
CA GLN A 657 26.82 -28.42 8.45
C GLN A 657 27.18 -27.79 9.80
N LEU A 658 26.33 -26.88 10.30
CA LEU A 658 26.56 -26.16 11.54
C LEU A 658 25.82 -26.77 12.75
N ASN A 659 25.27 -27.98 12.62
CA ASN A 659 24.34 -28.57 13.57
C ASN A 659 24.70 -28.43 15.07
N ALA A 660 25.95 -28.75 15.43
CA ALA A 660 26.43 -28.67 16.80
C ALA A 660 26.55 -27.22 17.29
N LEU A 661 26.83 -26.29 16.37
CA LEU A 661 26.90 -24.86 16.66
C LEU A 661 25.52 -24.22 16.75
N VAL A 662 24.54 -24.68 15.96
CA VAL A 662 23.19 -24.08 15.94
C VAL A 662 22.27 -24.61 17.03
N SER A 663 22.53 -25.83 17.53
CA SER A 663 21.73 -26.46 18.58
C SER A 663 21.65 -25.60 19.84
N SER A 664 20.44 -25.42 20.35
CA SER A 664 20.09 -24.61 21.52
C SER A 664 20.51 -23.14 21.43
N ARG A 665 20.71 -22.61 20.21
CA ARG A 665 21.07 -21.20 19.99
C ARG A 665 19.97 -20.45 19.25
N ARG A 666 20.04 -19.11 19.36
CA ARG A 666 19.20 -18.19 18.58
C ARG A 666 19.85 -17.94 17.23
N ILE A 667 19.08 -18.10 16.16
CA ILE A 667 19.58 -18.00 14.79
C ILE A 667 18.72 -17.01 14.03
N VAL A 668 19.34 -16.14 13.23
CA VAL A 668 18.63 -15.29 12.29
C VAL A 668 19.02 -15.73 10.87
N TRP A 669 18.06 -16.29 10.15
CA TRP A 669 18.21 -16.64 8.74
C TRP A 669 17.90 -15.42 7.88
N TRP A 670 18.86 -14.99 7.08
CA TRP A 670 18.66 -14.00 6.03
C TRP A 670 18.55 -14.74 4.70
N VAL A 671 17.35 -14.73 4.12
CA VAL A 671 17.06 -15.38 2.84
C VAL A 671 16.53 -14.34 1.85
N ASP A 672 16.86 -14.45 0.58
CA ASP A 672 16.39 -13.54 -0.45
C ASP A 672 15.18 -14.08 -1.25
N ASN A 673 14.85 -15.35 -1.08
CA ASN A 673 13.65 -15.97 -1.66
C ASN A 673 12.45 -16.07 -0.70
N ASP A 674 11.36 -15.44 -1.12
CA ASP A 674 10.09 -15.42 -0.37
C ASP A 674 9.42 -16.79 -0.27
N ALA A 675 9.60 -17.69 -1.25
CA ALA A 675 9.05 -19.04 -1.19
C ALA A 675 9.77 -19.88 -0.13
N THR A 676 11.10 -19.84 -0.08
CA THR A 676 11.92 -20.45 0.98
C THR A 676 11.53 -19.92 2.35
N ARG A 677 11.44 -18.60 2.53
CA ARG A 677 10.96 -17.98 3.78
C ARG A 677 9.57 -18.50 4.17
N GLY A 678 8.63 -18.46 3.22
CA GLY A 678 7.25 -18.87 3.45
C GLY A 678 7.13 -20.33 3.85
N VAL A 679 7.93 -21.21 3.23
CA VAL A 679 7.96 -22.65 3.53
C VAL A 679 8.59 -22.94 4.88
N MET A 680 9.67 -22.25 5.27
CA MET A 680 10.26 -22.37 6.61
C MET A 680 9.27 -21.97 7.70
N ILE A 681 8.54 -20.86 7.53
CA ILE A 681 7.54 -20.38 8.50
C ILE A 681 6.33 -21.31 8.57
N LYS A 682 5.78 -21.69 7.41
CA LYS A 682 4.53 -22.48 7.34
C LYS A 682 4.76 -23.97 7.61
N GLY A 683 5.97 -24.46 7.38
CA GLY A 683 6.31 -25.87 7.41
C GLY A 683 5.67 -26.71 6.29
N ALA A 684 5.04 -26.09 5.28
CA ALA A 684 4.37 -26.78 4.19
C ALA A 684 4.31 -25.96 2.88
N SER A 685 4.27 -26.66 1.73
CA SER A 685 4.16 -26.08 0.39
C SER A 685 3.12 -26.84 -0.44
N ARG A 686 2.67 -26.23 -1.56
CA ARG A 686 1.88 -26.92 -2.58
C ARG A 686 2.75 -27.70 -3.57
N SER A 687 4.00 -27.28 -3.76
CA SER A 687 5.01 -28.08 -4.46
C SER A 687 5.43 -29.23 -3.54
N TRP A 688 5.43 -30.46 -4.06
CA TRP A 688 5.80 -31.63 -3.29
C TRP A 688 7.29 -31.60 -2.96
N ALA A 689 8.15 -31.22 -3.92
CA ALA A 689 9.57 -30.98 -3.71
C ALA A 689 9.84 -30.03 -2.52
N MET A 690 9.21 -28.85 -2.51
CA MET A 690 9.35 -27.89 -1.42
C MET A 690 8.71 -28.39 -0.12
N HIS A 691 7.63 -29.18 -0.19
CA HIS A 691 7.01 -29.77 1.00
C HIS A 691 7.94 -30.80 1.64
N THR A 692 8.59 -31.67 0.85
CA THR A 692 9.60 -32.62 1.30
C THR A 692 10.77 -31.90 1.98
N LEU A 693 11.29 -30.82 1.38
CA LEU A 693 12.35 -30.02 2.00
C LEU A 693 11.90 -29.41 3.34
N ALA A 694 10.65 -28.98 3.45
CA ALA A 694 10.08 -28.51 4.72
C ALA A 694 10.00 -29.60 5.79
N ARG A 695 9.70 -30.85 5.41
CA ARG A 695 9.68 -31.99 6.32
C ARG A 695 11.08 -32.31 6.83
N VAL A 696 12.08 -32.30 5.95
CA VAL A 696 13.49 -32.48 6.33
C VAL A 696 13.95 -31.35 7.25
N PHE A 697 13.54 -30.09 6.99
CA PHE A 697 13.81 -28.98 7.89
C PHE A 697 13.28 -29.25 9.32
N SER A 698 12.02 -29.69 9.43
CA SER A 698 11.42 -30.05 10.72
C SER A 698 12.12 -31.24 11.39
N GLU A 699 12.63 -32.20 10.63
CA GLU A 699 13.40 -33.32 11.17
C GLU A 699 14.76 -32.85 11.73
N LEU A 700 15.49 -32.00 11.00
CA LEU A 700 16.76 -31.45 11.45
C LEU A 700 16.58 -30.54 12.68
N ASP A 701 15.54 -29.72 12.71
CA ASP A 701 15.22 -28.89 13.89
C ASP A 701 14.78 -29.75 15.08
N ARG A 702 14.13 -30.90 14.86
CA ARG A 702 13.85 -31.85 15.94
C ARG A 702 15.13 -32.48 16.50
N GLU A 703 16.11 -32.80 15.65
CA GLU A 703 17.39 -33.39 16.09
C GLU A 703 18.31 -32.36 16.77
N TRP A 704 18.33 -31.12 16.25
CA TRP A 704 19.16 -30.02 16.73
C TRP A 704 18.31 -28.78 16.95
N PRO A 705 17.48 -28.79 18.02
CA PRO A 705 16.51 -27.74 18.27
C PRO A 705 17.19 -26.40 18.41
N SER A 706 16.72 -25.42 17.64
CA SER A 706 17.25 -24.06 17.67
C SER A 706 16.12 -23.04 17.69
N MET A 707 16.38 -21.85 18.23
CA MET A 707 15.40 -20.76 18.22
C MET A 707 15.68 -19.86 17.02
N TRP A 708 15.13 -20.22 15.88
CA TRP A 708 15.40 -19.53 14.63
C TRP A 708 14.34 -18.47 14.30
N TRP A 709 14.77 -17.36 13.71
CA TRP A 709 13.96 -16.33 13.09
C TRP A 709 14.37 -16.22 11.62
N VAL A 710 13.42 -16.06 10.70
CA VAL A 710 13.74 -15.91 9.27
C VAL A 710 13.29 -14.54 8.76
N CYS A 711 14.24 -13.80 8.19
CA CYS A 711 14.06 -12.47 7.61
C CYS A 711 14.37 -12.50 6.11
N ARG A 712 13.66 -11.65 5.36
CA ARG A 712 14.02 -11.41 3.95
C ARG A 712 15.08 -10.31 3.83
N VAL A 713 16.09 -10.57 3.02
CA VAL A 713 17.12 -9.61 2.62
C VAL A 713 17.10 -9.44 1.10
N PRO A 714 17.39 -8.26 0.53
CA PRO A 714 17.63 -8.14 -0.92
C PRO A 714 18.84 -8.98 -1.34
N SER A 715 18.82 -9.61 -2.53
CA SER A 715 19.91 -10.48 -3.01
C SER A 715 21.27 -9.79 -3.00
N TYR A 716 21.36 -8.51 -3.38
CA TYR A 716 22.60 -7.72 -3.32
C TYR A 716 23.18 -7.58 -1.91
N SER A 717 22.33 -7.71 -0.89
CA SER A 717 22.71 -7.63 0.53
C SER A 717 22.79 -9.01 1.19
N ASN A 718 22.59 -10.10 0.44
CA ASN A 718 22.72 -11.46 0.95
C ASN A 718 24.19 -11.91 0.87
N PRO A 719 24.92 -12.00 2.00
CA PRO A 719 26.31 -12.45 1.99
C PRO A 719 26.46 -13.93 1.58
N GLY A 720 25.36 -14.68 1.47
CA GLY A 720 25.32 -16.05 0.93
C GLY A 720 25.31 -16.13 -0.60
N ASP A 721 25.11 -15.03 -1.33
CA ASP A 721 25.01 -15.04 -2.80
C ASP A 721 26.38 -15.32 -3.45
N ALA A 722 27.44 -14.60 -3.05
CA ALA A 722 28.80 -14.82 -3.55
C ALA A 722 29.30 -16.27 -3.36
N PRO A 723 29.20 -16.91 -2.18
CA PRO A 723 29.61 -18.31 -2.03
C PRO A 723 28.77 -19.29 -2.86
N SER A 724 27.52 -18.99 -3.20
CA SER A 724 26.70 -19.85 -4.09
C SER A 724 27.22 -19.88 -5.53
N ARG A 725 28.02 -18.89 -5.93
CA ARG A 725 28.58 -18.70 -7.28
C ARG A 725 30.06 -19.11 -7.37
N ASP A 726 30.55 -19.89 -6.42
CA ASP A 726 31.98 -20.22 -6.27
C ASP A 726 32.86 -18.97 -6.02
N GLN A 727 32.28 -17.86 -5.50
CA GLN A 727 32.97 -16.58 -5.20
C GLN A 727 33.01 -16.28 -3.69
N GLY A 728 33.11 -17.31 -2.85
CA GLY A 728 32.99 -17.18 -1.39
C GLY A 728 34.06 -16.29 -0.71
N GLU A 729 35.17 -16.00 -1.39
CA GLU A 729 36.23 -15.11 -0.87
C GLU A 729 35.70 -13.69 -0.57
N GLU A 730 34.70 -13.22 -1.33
CA GLU A 730 34.09 -11.91 -1.14
C GLU A 730 33.34 -11.77 0.20
N SER A 731 32.85 -12.89 0.74
CA SER A 731 32.08 -12.89 1.99
C SER A 731 32.94 -13.05 3.24
N LEU A 732 34.24 -13.42 3.11
CA LEU A 732 35.12 -13.71 4.25
C LEU A 732 35.26 -12.52 5.20
N VAL A 733 35.51 -11.33 4.64
CA VAL A 733 35.67 -10.09 5.41
C VAL A 733 34.36 -9.71 6.11
N THR A 734 33.24 -9.85 5.41
CA THR A 734 31.91 -9.45 5.89
C THR A 734 31.47 -10.24 7.11
N VAL A 735 31.79 -11.55 7.18
CA VAL A 735 31.40 -12.39 8.32
C VAL A 735 32.53 -12.68 9.30
N GLY A 736 33.75 -12.22 9.04
CA GLY A 736 34.91 -12.51 9.89
C GLY A 736 35.38 -13.96 9.80
N ALA A 737 35.31 -14.58 8.62
CA ALA A 737 35.81 -15.92 8.37
C ALA A 737 37.24 -15.91 7.81
N SER A 738 38.02 -16.96 8.08
CA SER A 738 39.41 -17.08 7.64
C SER A 738 39.59 -17.80 6.31
N CYS A 739 38.66 -18.67 5.92
CA CYS A 739 38.69 -19.40 4.65
C CYS A 739 37.29 -19.84 4.21
N VAL A 740 37.15 -20.12 2.91
CA VAL A 740 35.96 -20.75 2.33
C VAL A 740 36.08 -22.26 2.48
N GLN A 741 35.03 -22.90 2.97
CA GLN A 741 34.98 -24.35 3.21
C GLN A 741 33.95 -25.02 2.29
N PRO A 742 34.15 -26.27 1.86
CA PRO A 742 33.11 -27.01 1.18
C PRO A 742 32.06 -27.54 2.16
N PHE A 743 30.79 -27.65 1.75
CA PHE A 743 29.81 -28.43 2.51
C PHE A 743 30.21 -29.91 2.51
N SER A 744 30.51 -30.48 3.68
CA SER A 744 31.01 -31.85 3.82
C SER A 744 29.92 -32.90 4.01
N ARG A 745 28.67 -32.48 4.25
CA ARG A 745 27.55 -33.37 4.62
C ARG A 745 26.42 -33.43 3.58
N LEU A 746 26.67 -33.05 2.33
CA LEU A 746 25.63 -33.00 1.30
C LEU A 746 25.06 -34.38 0.94
N GLU A 747 25.87 -35.43 0.95
CA GLU A 747 25.40 -36.79 0.68
C GLU A 747 24.41 -37.31 1.75
N GLU A 748 24.67 -37.00 3.02
CA GLU A 748 23.75 -37.31 4.12
C GLU A 748 22.40 -36.59 3.94
N LEU A 749 22.44 -35.31 3.57
CA LEU A 749 21.24 -34.53 3.31
C LEU A 749 20.40 -35.10 2.16
N VAL A 750 21.07 -35.52 1.07
CA VAL A 750 20.40 -36.16 -0.07
C VAL A 750 19.70 -37.44 0.35
N GLY A 751 20.36 -38.28 1.16
CA GLY A 751 19.77 -39.51 1.69
C GLY A 751 18.50 -39.25 2.50
N ARG A 752 18.49 -38.21 3.35
CA ARG A 752 17.30 -37.81 4.13
C ARG A 752 16.15 -37.32 3.24
N ILE A 753 16.44 -36.49 2.23
CA ILE A 753 15.42 -36.01 1.28
C ILE A 753 14.81 -37.18 0.50
N GLN A 754 15.62 -38.13 0.05
CA GLN A 754 15.14 -39.29 -0.71
C GLN A 754 14.31 -40.26 0.14
N ALA A 755 14.55 -40.35 1.44
CA ALA A 755 13.76 -41.21 2.34
C ALA A 755 12.28 -40.81 2.40
N PHE A 756 11.99 -39.50 2.36
CA PHE A 756 10.62 -38.96 2.33
C PHE A 756 9.91 -39.13 0.99
N ASN A 757 10.64 -39.31 -0.12
CA ASN A 757 10.04 -39.55 -1.43
C ASN A 757 9.63 -41.02 -1.64
N ARG A 758 10.00 -41.92 -0.72
CA ARG A 758 9.65 -43.36 -0.77
C ARG A 758 8.56 -43.77 0.23
N ALA A 759 8.18 -42.87 1.13
CA ALA A 759 7.12 -43.03 2.12
C ALA A 759 5.85 -42.33 1.62
#